data_AF-A4W964-F1
#
_entry.id   AF-A4W964-F1
#
_cell.length_a   1.000
_cell.length_b   1.000
_cell.length_c   1.000
_cell.angle_alpha   90.00
_cell.angle_beta   90.00
_cell.angle_gamma   90.00
#
_symmetry.space_group_name_H-M   'P 1'
#
loop_
_entity.id
_entity.type
_entity.pdbx_description
1 polymer ?
#
loop_
_entity_poly.entity_id
_entity_poly.type
_entity_poly.pdbx_seq_one_letter_code
_entity_poly.pdbx_strand_id
1 'polypeptide(L)'
;MNNTTEYIDALPLTDIEKAALPKSDIRAVHTALDGEHHPFSRDDDTPLGSVKARLEQAWPDSLAEGQLIKDDEGRTQLQAMPKATRSSMFPDPWRTNPVGRFWDRLRGREVAPRYLSRLTKEQQASEQKWRTVGTIRRYTLLLLTLAQTVVATWYMKTILPYQGWALINPADMFGQDVWVSFMQLLPYILQSGILLLFAVLFCWVSAGFWTALMGFLQLLMGRDKYSISASTVGDEALNPEHRTALIMPICNEDVDRVFAGLRATWESVKATGNAAHFDVYILSDSYNPDICVAEQKAWMELIAEVQGEGQIFYRRRRRRVKRKSGNIDDFCRRWGNQYSYMVVLDADSVMTGECLTGLVRLMEANPNAGIIQSSPKASGMDTLYARCQQFATRVYGPLFTAGLHFWQLGESHYWGHNAIIRVQPFIEHCALAPLPGEGSFAGSILSHDFVEAALMRRAGWGVWIAYDLPGSYEELPPNLLDELKRDRRWCHGNLMNFRLFLVKGMHPVHRAVFLTGVMSYLSAPLWFMFLALSTALQVVHALTEPQYFLQPRQLFPVWPQWRPELAIALFASTMILLFLPKLLSIILIWCKGSKEYGGFCRVTLSLLLEVLFSVLLAPVRMLFHTVFVVSAFLGWEVVWNSPQRDDDSTPWSEAFKRHGSQMLLGLVWAAGMAWLDLRFLFWLAPIVFSLILSPFVSVISSRSTMGLRTKRWKLFLIPEEYSPPQVLVDTDKYLVLNRSRSLDDGFIHAVFNPSFNALATAMATARHRASQVLEIARDRHVEQALNETPEKLNRDRRLVLLSDPITMARLHYRVWSAPERYSSWVNYYSTIKLNPLAIKSK
;
A
#
# COMPACT_ATOMS: atom_id res chain seq x y z
N MET A 1 20.55 -40.43 -26.50
CA MET A 1 20.41 -41.28 -25.28
C MET A 1 19.11 -40.91 -24.56
N ASN A 2 18.29 -41.89 -24.15
CA ASN A 2 17.00 -41.61 -23.49
C ASN A 2 17.25 -41.31 -22.00
N ASN A 3 17.11 -40.05 -21.56
CA ASN A 3 17.31 -39.68 -20.15
C ASN A 3 16.13 -40.10 -19.24
N THR A 4 15.44 -41.18 -19.61
CA THR A 4 14.30 -41.73 -18.86
C THR A 4 14.70 -42.15 -17.44
N THR A 5 15.93 -42.63 -17.24
CA THR A 5 16.46 -42.93 -15.90
C THR A 5 16.55 -41.68 -15.03
N GLU A 6 17.10 -40.58 -15.55
CA GLU A 6 17.18 -39.30 -14.81
C GLU A 6 15.79 -38.76 -14.46
N TYR A 7 14.81 -38.93 -15.37
CA TYR A 7 13.42 -38.59 -15.11
C TYR A 7 12.83 -39.39 -13.95
N ILE A 8 13.04 -40.72 -13.94
CA ILE A 8 12.56 -41.61 -12.87
C ILE A 8 13.25 -41.26 -11.55
N ASP A 9 14.54 -40.94 -11.57
CA ASP A 9 15.29 -40.57 -10.38
C ASP A 9 14.78 -39.27 -9.75
N ALA A 10 14.28 -38.34 -10.57
CA ALA A 10 13.67 -37.08 -10.12
C ALA A 10 12.26 -37.23 -9.52
N LEU A 11 11.61 -38.39 -9.66
CA LEU A 11 10.33 -38.65 -8.99
C LEU A 11 10.56 -38.88 -7.47
N PRO A 12 9.70 -38.33 -6.59
CA PRO A 12 9.76 -38.51 -5.15
C PRO A 12 9.18 -39.87 -4.74
N LEU A 13 9.78 -40.93 -5.28
CA LEU A 13 9.40 -42.33 -5.10
C LEU A 13 10.52 -43.09 -4.37
N THR A 14 10.15 -44.16 -3.68
CA THR A 14 11.12 -45.11 -3.13
C THR A 14 11.86 -45.85 -4.23
N ASP A 15 13.04 -46.39 -3.94
CA ASP A 15 13.85 -47.11 -4.94
C ASP A 15 13.11 -48.33 -5.54
N ILE A 16 12.23 -48.97 -4.76
CA ILE A 16 11.40 -50.09 -5.20
C ILE A 16 10.35 -49.62 -6.23
N GLU A 17 9.65 -48.53 -5.93
CA GLU A 17 8.67 -47.94 -6.85
C GLU A 17 9.33 -47.45 -8.14
N LYS A 18 10.52 -46.84 -8.04
CA LYS A 18 11.33 -46.43 -9.20
C LYS A 18 11.75 -47.61 -10.06
N ALA A 19 12.13 -48.74 -9.45
CA ALA A 19 12.54 -49.94 -10.17
C ALA A 19 11.39 -50.61 -10.92
N ALA A 20 10.14 -50.42 -10.49
CA ALA A 20 8.95 -50.93 -11.17
C ALA A 20 8.57 -50.14 -12.43
N LEU A 21 9.10 -48.92 -12.61
CA LEU A 21 8.80 -48.09 -13.76
C LEU A 21 9.60 -48.51 -15.01
N PRO A 22 8.98 -48.51 -16.21
CA PRO A 22 9.64 -48.90 -17.44
C PRO A 22 10.72 -47.87 -17.83
N LYS A 23 11.94 -48.35 -18.11
CA LYS A 23 13.08 -47.50 -18.49
C LYS A 23 13.26 -47.32 -20.00
N SER A 24 12.35 -47.87 -20.81
CA SER A 24 12.44 -47.90 -22.28
C SER A 24 12.32 -46.51 -22.90
N ASP A 25 11.29 -45.77 -22.51
CA ASP A 25 10.98 -44.43 -22.98
C ASP A 25 10.09 -43.66 -22.00
N ILE A 26 10.07 -42.34 -22.16
CA ILE A 26 9.29 -41.46 -21.28
C ILE A 26 7.78 -41.70 -21.39
N ARG A 27 7.31 -42.13 -22.57
CA ARG A 27 5.91 -42.49 -22.82
C ARG A 27 5.48 -43.68 -21.96
N ALA A 28 6.27 -44.75 -21.91
CA ALA A 28 5.95 -45.91 -21.08
C ALA A 28 5.89 -45.53 -19.60
N VAL A 29 6.77 -44.64 -19.12
CA VAL A 29 6.72 -44.13 -17.73
C VAL A 29 5.39 -43.43 -17.45
N HIS A 30 4.97 -42.49 -18.30
CA HIS A 30 3.70 -41.79 -18.13
C HIS A 30 2.49 -42.74 -18.22
N THR A 31 2.54 -43.74 -19.12
CA THR A 31 1.48 -44.74 -19.27
C THR A 31 1.38 -45.66 -18.05
N ALA A 32 2.53 -46.03 -17.45
CA ALA A 32 2.56 -46.83 -16.23
C ALA A 32 2.05 -46.05 -15.00
N LEU A 33 2.26 -44.73 -14.97
CA LEU A 33 1.75 -43.85 -13.92
C LEU A 33 0.30 -43.41 -14.14
N ASP A 34 -0.28 -43.63 -15.32
CA ASP A 34 -1.68 -43.33 -15.61
C ASP A 34 -2.58 -44.50 -15.19
N GLY A 35 -3.05 -44.47 -13.94
CA GLY A 35 -3.90 -45.52 -13.37
C GLY A 35 -5.28 -45.66 -14.03
N GLU A 36 -5.72 -44.70 -14.85
CA GLU A 36 -6.97 -44.77 -15.60
C GLU A 36 -6.76 -45.22 -17.06
N HIS A 37 -5.50 -45.38 -17.50
CA HIS A 37 -5.10 -45.83 -18.83
C HIS A 37 -5.80 -45.07 -19.97
N HIS A 38 -5.70 -43.74 -19.95
CA HIS A 38 -6.34 -42.89 -20.95
C HIS A 38 -5.76 -43.13 -22.35
N PRO A 39 -6.61 -43.29 -23.39
CA PRO A 39 -6.14 -43.43 -24.76
C PRO A 39 -5.77 -42.06 -25.34
N PHE A 40 -4.49 -41.69 -25.30
CA PHE A 40 -3.99 -40.49 -25.98
C PHE A 40 -3.65 -40.78 -27.45
N SER A 41 -4.21 -39.98 -28.36
CA SER A 41 -3.92 -40.08 -29.81
C SER A 41 -2.54 -39.55 -30.17
N ARG A 42 -1.96 -38.70 -29.31
CA ARG A 42 -0.62 -38.14 -29.46
C ARG A 42 0.25 -38.51 -28.27
N ASP A 43 1.48 -38.89 -28.57
CA ASP A 43 2.45 -39.27 -27.55
C ASP A 43 2.80 -38.11 -26.61
N ASP A 44 2.82 -36.87 -27.13
CA ASP A 44 3.13 -35.66 -26.36
C ASP A 44 2.02 -35.23 -25.38
N ASP A 45 0.84 -35.86 -25.44
CA ASP A 45 -0.26 -35.65 -24.49
C ASP A 45 -0.25 -36.65 -23.32
N THR A 46 0.58 -37.70 -23.39
CA THR A 46 0.67 -38.74 -22.35
C THR A 46 1.00 -38.24 -20.93
N PRO A 47 1.76 -37.14 -20.71
CA PRO A 47 1.98 -36.64 -19.36
C PRO A 47 0.73 -36.15 -18.64
N LEU A 48 -0.36 -35.85 -19.38
CA LEU A 48 -1.64 -35.44 -18.80
C LEU A 48 -2.29 -36.56 -17.98
N GLY A 49 -2.12 -37.82 -18.39
CA GLY A 49 -2.66 -38.98 -17.67
C GLY A 49 -1.96 -39.20 -16.33
N SER A 50 -0.65 -39.01 -16.29
CA SER A 50 0.16 -39.24 -15.08
C SER A 50 0.17 -38.07 -14.08
N VAL A 51 -0.58 -36.98 -14.31
CA VAL A 51 -0.60 -35.80 -13.42
C VAL A 51 -1.05 -36.18 -12.00
N LYS A 52 -2.11 -37.00 -11.88
CA LYS A 52 -2.68 -37.40 -10.59
C LYS A 52 -1.64 -38.13 -9.73
N ALA A 53 -1.06 -39.20 -10.27
CA ALA A 53 -0.07 -40.01 -9.57
C ALA A 53 1.15 -39.17 -9.13
N ARG A 54 1.69 -38.33 -10.02
CA ARG A 54 2.83 -37.46 -9.69
C ARG A 54 2.53 -36.46 -8.59
N LEU A 55 1.31 -35.92 -8.55
CA LEU A 55 0.87 -35.02 -7.48
C LEU A 55 0.74 -35.72 -6.13
N GLU A 56 0.05 -36.87 -6.10
CA GLU A 56 -0.14 -37.67 -4.89
C GLU A 56 1.19 -38.17 -4.31
N GLN A 57 2.18 -38.43 -5.18
CA GLN A 57 3.53 -38.82 -4.75
C GLN A 57 4.31 -37.65 -4.16
N ALA A 58 4.21 -36.46 -4.76
CA ALA A 58 5.01 -35.30 -4.38
C ALA A 58 4.42 -34.49 -3.20
N TRP A 59 3.10 -34.48 -3.06
CA TRP A 59 2.40 -33.74 -2.01
C TRP A 59 1.26 -34.57 -1.38
N PRO A 60 1.59 -35.70 -0.74
CA PRO A 60 0.58 -36.58 -0.15
C PRO A 60 -0.24 -35.88 0.95
N ASP A 61 0.39 -34.99 1.72
CA ASP A 61 -0.21 -34.30 2.86
C ASP A 61 -0.90 -32.98 2.49
N SER A 62 -0.90 -32.58 1.21
CA SER A 62 -1.49 -31.30 0.77
C SER A 62 -2.81 -31.46 0.04
N LEU A 63 -3.18 -32.69 -0.31
CA LEU A 63 -4.31 -33.00 -1.18
C LEU A 63 -5.47 -33.54 -0.36
N ALA A 64 -6.55 -32.77 -0.27
CA ALA A 64 -7.78 -33.22 0.37
C ALA A 64 -8.47 -34.29 -0.50
N GLU A 65 -9.26 -35.16 0.15
CA GLU A 65 -10.11 -36.11 -0.57
C GLU A 65 -11.09 -35.36 -1.50
N GLY A 66 -11.08 -35.70 -2.78
CA GLY A 66 -11.91 -35.05 -3.80
C GLY A 66 -11.38 -33.71 -4.35
N GLN A 67 -10.18 -33.26 -3.97
CA GLN A 67 -9.61 -32.01 -4.48
C GLN A 67 -9.06 -32.15 -5.93
N LEU A 68 -8.67 -33.36 -6.32
CA LEU A 68 -8.31 -33.68 -7.71
C LEU A 68 -9.57 -34.04 -8.50
N ILE A 69 -10.01 -33.10 -9.33
CA ILE A 69 -11.21 -33.22 -10.17
C ILE A 69 -10.81 -33.46 -11.63
N LYS A 70 -11.80 -33.78 -12.45
CA LYS A 70 -11.67 -33.84 -13.90
C LYS A 70 -12.25 -32.59 -14.52
N ASP A 71 -11.55 -32.03 -15.51
CA ASP A 71 -12.10 -30.97 -16.33
C ASP A 71 -13.09 -31.49 -17.39
N ASP A 72 -13.66 -30.59 -18.20
CA ASP A 72 -14.67 -30.93 -19.22
C ASP A 72 -14.16 -31.94 -20.29
N GLU A 73 -12.84 -32.16 -20.40
CA GLU A 73 -12.21 -33.10 -21.34
C GLU A 73 -11.57 -34.29 -20.60
N GLY A 74 -11.90 -34.51 -19.32
CA GLY A 74 -11.41 -35.65 -18.54
C GLY A 74 -9.97 -35.54 -18.04
N ARG A 75 -9.34 -34.36 -18.11
CA ARG A 75 -7.97 -34.14 -17.62
C ARG A 75 -7.97 -33.87 -16.13
N THR A 76 -6.94 -34.33 -15.43
CA THR A 76 -6.77 -34.06 -14.00
C THR A 76 -6.53 -32.57 -13.76
N GLN A 77 -7.34 -31.97 -12.90
CA GLN A 77 -7.25 -30.58 -12.47
C GLN A 77 -7.25 -30.50 -10.95
N LEU A 78 -6.39 -29.65 -10.38
CA LEU A 78 -6.37 -29.39 -8.95
C LEU A 78 -7.38 -28.29 -8.60
N GLN A 79 -8.37 -28.62 -7.78
CA GLN A 79 -9.37 -27.67 -7.31
C GLN A 79 -8.80 -26.80 -6.17
N ALA A 80 -8.12 -25.72 -6.55
CA ALA A 80 -7.51 -24.77 -5.60
C ALA A 80 -8.48 -23.74 -5.00
N MET A 81 -9.71 -23.68 -5.49
CA MET A 81 -10.75 -22.75 -5.04
C MET A 81 -12.08 -23.49 -4.85
N PRO A 82 -12.92 -23.07 -3.88
CA PRO A 82 -14.23 -23.68 -3.68
C PRO A 82 -15.16 -23.37 -4.85
N LYS A 83 -16.29 -24.07 -4.90
CA LYS A 83 -17.32 -23.83 -5.93
C LYS A 83 -17.78 -22.37 -5.87
N ALA A 84 -17.73 -21.70 -7.01
CA ALA A 84 -18.14 -20.30 -7.10
C ALA A 84 -19.66 -20.15 -7.02
N THR A 85 -20.13 -19.25 -6.17
CA THR A 85 -21.52 -18.81 -6.01
C THR A 85 -21.59 -17.35 -6.46
N ARG A 86 -21.94 -17.15 -7.73
CA ARG A 86 -21.79 -15.83 -8.34
C ARG A 86 -22.74 -14.79 -7.75
N SER A 87 -22.21 -13.60 -7.49
CA SER A 87 -22.95 -12.42 -7.05
C SER A 87 -22.80 -11.29 -8.08
N SER A 88 -23.83 -10.46 -8.15
CA SER A 88 -23.86 -9.29 -9.03
C SER A 88 -23.19 -8.11 -8.32
N MET A 89 -22.07 -7.64 -8.86
CA MET A 89 -21.34 -6.47 -8.37
C MET A 89 -21.12 -5.48 -9.52
N PHE A 90 -22.05 -4.55 -9.70
CA PHE A 90 -22.03 -3.56 -10.78
C PHE A 90 -21.75 -2.16 -10.23
N PRO A 91 -20.84 -1.39 -10.86
CA PRO A 91 -20.52 -0.06 -10.39
C PRO A 91 -21.57 0.96 -10.83
N ASP A 92 -21.88 1.89 -9.94
CA ASP A 92 -22.64 3.09 -10.30
C ASP A 92 -21.77 4.02 -11.16
N PRO A 93 -22.24 4.50 -12.32
CA PRO A 93 -21.50 5.45 -13.12
C PRO A 93 -21.32 6.79 -12.39
N TRP A 94 -20.09 7.33 -12.44
CA TRP A 94 -19.77 8.58 -11.79
C TRP A 94 -20.46 9.78 -12.45
N ARG A 95 -21.31 10.48 -11.70
CA ARG A 95 -21.87 11.78 -12.12
C ARG A 95 -21.13 12.92 -11.42
N THR A 96 -20.10 13.45 -12.08
CA THR A 96 -19.25 14.53 -11.55
C THR A 96 -19.80 15.93 -11.85
N ASN A 97 -20.62 16.10 -12.89
CA ASN A 97 -21.08 17.43 -13.32
C ASN A 97 -22.13 18.03 -12.35
N PRO A 98 -21.85 19.16 -11.66
CA PRO A 98 -22.82 19.84 -10.80
C PRO A 98 -24.07 20.34 -11.52
N VAL A 99 -23.95 20.78 -12.78
CA VAL A 99 -25.06 21.32 -13.57
C VAL A 99 -26.07 20.22 -13.91
N GLY A 100 -25.58 19.07 -14.34
CA GLY A 100 -26.45 17.89 -14.59
C GLY A 100 -27.21 17.45 -13.33
N ARG A 101 -26.59 17.57 -12.16
CA ARG A 101 -27.24 17.26 -10.87
C ARG A 101 -28.35 18.23 -10.53
N PHE A 102 -28.13 19.52 -10.73
CA PHE A 102 -29.15 20.55 -10.51
C PHE A 102 -30.37 20.29 -11.40
N TRP A 103 -30.12 19.93 -12.66
CA TRP A 103 -31.17 19.60 -13.62
C TRP A 103 -31.96 18.33 -13.27
N ASP A 104 -31.29 17.26 -12.82
CA ASP A 104 -31.97 16.05 -12.35
C ASP A 104 -32.81 16.29 -11.09
N ARG A 105 -32.34 17.17 -10.20
CA ARG A 105 -33.07 17.58 -8.99
C ARG A 105 -34.35 18.33 -9.36
N LEU A 106 -34.26 19.26 -10.31
CA LEU A 106 -35.43 19.93 -10.89
C LEU A 106 -36.42 18.95 -11.54
N ARG A 107 -35.94 17.87 -12.15
CA ARG A 107 -36.77 16.81 -12.75
C ARG A 107 -37.32 15.77 -11.76
N GLY A 108 -37.11 15.95 -10.45
CA GLY A 108 -37.61 15.02 -9.44
C GLY A 108 -36.94 13.64 -9.47
N ARG A 109 -35.81 13.47 -10.16
CA ARG A 109 -35.06 12.19 -10.22
C ARG A 109 -34.16 11.99 -9.01
N GLU A 110 -34.57 12.49 -7.85
CA GLU A 110 -33.79 12.36 -6.61
C GLU A 110 -33.97 10.96 -6.02
N VAL A 111 -32.97 10.09 -6.23
CA VAL A 111 -32.86 8.83 -5.49
C VAL A 111 -32.51 9.18 -4.04
N ALA A 112 -33.50 9.11 -3.15
CA ALA A 112 -33.27 9.22 -1.71
C ALA A 112 -32.43 8.00 -1.25
N PRO A 113 -31.40 8.20 -0.41
CA PRO A 113 -30.63 7.07 0.13
C PRO A 113 -31.54 6.25 1.06
N ARG A 114 -32.00 5.08 0.59
CA ARG A 114 -32.93 4.15 1.25
C ARG A 114 -32.39 3.48 2.52
N TYR A 115 -31.30 3.95 3.09
CA TYR A 115 -30.63 3.22 4.15
C TYR A 115 -31.28 3.43 5.53
N LEU A 116 -31.72 4.65 5.86
CA LEU A 116 -32.32 4.91 7.18
C LEU A 116 -33.55 4.01 7.40
N SER A 117 -34.31 3.72 6.36
CA SER A 117 -35.50 2.86 6.44
C SER A 117 -35.23 1.39 6.79
N ARG A 118 -33.98 0.89 6.67
CA ARG A 118 -33.64 -0.49 7.09
C ARG A 118 -33.41 -0.65 8.59
N LEU A 119 -33.08 0.44 9.29
CA LEU A 119 -32.70 0.41 10.69
C LEU A 119 -33.91 0.37 11.62
N THR A 120 -33.82 -0.39 12.71
CA THR A 120 -34.80 -0.28 13.80
C THR A 120 -34.74 1.13 14.41
N LYS A 121 -35.85 1.58 15.02
CA LYS A 121 -35.91 2.93 15.62
C LYS A 121 -34.80 3.15 16.66
N GLU A 122 -34.44 2.13 17.44
CA GLU A 122 -33.33 2.22 18.40
C GLU A 122 -31.97 2.39 17.71
N GLN A 123 -31.71 1.62 16.65
CA GLN A 123 -30.49 1.75 15.86
C GLN A 123 -30.39 3.14 15.21
N GLN A 124 -31.50 3.66 14.68
CA GLN A 124 -31.57 5.03 14.16
C GLN A 124 -31.23 6.07 15.25
N ALA A 125 -31.81 5.92 16.44
CA ALA A 125 -31.57 6.85 17.56
C ALA A 125 -30.11 6.81 18.05
N SER A 126 -29.53 5.61 18.18
CA SER A 126 -28.11 5.44 18.51
C SER A 126 -27.21 6.08 17.45
N GLU A 127 -27.51 5.86 16.17
CA GLU A 127 -26.76 6.47 15.09
C GLU A 127 -26.85 7.99 15.09
N GLN A 128 -28.04 8.54 15.34
CA GLN A 128 -28.26 9.97 15.35
C GLN A 128 -27.49 10.65 16.49
N LYS A 129 -27.34 9.98 17.65
CA LYS A 129 -26.56 10.49 18.80
C LYS A 129 -25.09 10.69 18.43
N TRP A 130 -24.39 9.66 17.95
CA TRP A 130 -22.96 9.79 17.63
C TRP A 130 -22.72 10.72 16.44
N ARG A 131 -23.63 10.77 15.45
CA ARG A 131 -23.53 11.71 14.31
C ARG A 131 -23.62 13.17 14.73
N THR A 132 -24.51 13.48 15.67
CA THR A 132 -24.64 14.83 16.22
C THR A 132 -23.36 15.24 16.93
N VAL A 133 -22.82 14.35 17.77
CA VAL A 133 -21.54 14.58 18.48
C VAL A 133 -20.38 14.74 17.49
N GLY A 134 -20.26 13.85 16.51
CA GLY A 134 -19.22 13.94 15.47
C GLY A 134 -19.31 15.24 14.69
N THR A 135 -20.52 15.71 14.37
CA THR A 135 -20.73 16.99 13.68
C THR A 135 -20.29 18.18 14.53
N ILE A 136 -20.65 18.21 15.81
CA ILE A 136 -20.21 19.26 16.75
C ILE A 136 -18.67 19.27 16.84
N ARG A 137 -18.06 18.10 17.09
CA ARG A 137 -16.61 17.95 17.19
C ARG A 137 -15.91 18.51 15.93
N ARG A 138 -16.40 18.20 14.73
CA ARG A 138 -15.82 18.72 13.48
C ARG A 138 -15.96 20.23 13.32
N TYR A 139 -17.10 20.81 13.69
CA TYR A 139 -17.25 22.28 13.66
C TYR A 139 -16.30 22.95 14.65
N THR A 140 -16.08 22.36 15.82
CA THR A 140 -15.07 22.83 16.77
C THR A 140 -13.67 22.79 16.17
N LEU A 141 -13.27 21.69 15.53
CA LEU A 141 -11.98 21.60 14.82
C LEU A 141 -11.85 22.68 13.73
N LEU A 142 -12.89 22.87 12.92
CA LEU A 142 -12.90 23.89 11.86
C LEU A 142 -12.77 25.30 12.45
N LEU A 143 -13.49 25.61 13.52
CA LEU A 143 -13.42 26.90 14.20
C LEU A 143 -12.01 27.16 14.75
N LEU A 144 -11.44 26.19 15.48
CA LEU A 144 -10.11 26.31 16.08
C LEU A 144 -9.04 26.52 15.02
N THR A 145 -9.09 25.75 13.93
CA THR A 145 -8.12 25.84 12.83
C THR A 145 -8.21 27.17 12.08
N LEU A 146 -9.43 27.62 11.74
CA LEU A 146 -9.62 28.90 11.05
C LEU A 146 -9.25 30.09 11.94
N ALA A 147 -9.71 30.11 13.19
CA ALA A 147 -9.39 31.19 14.13
C ALA A 147 -7.87 31.34 14.33
N GLN A 148 -7.18 30.21 14.55
CA GLN A 148 -5.74 30.21 14.70
C GLN A 148 -5.01 30.67 13.41
N THR A 149 -5.51 30.26 12.25
CA THR A 149 -4.95 30.67 10.95
C THR A 149 -5.13 32.16 10.69
N VAL A 150 -6.30 32.72 11.01
CA VAL A 150 -6.57 34.16 10.86
C VAL A 150 -5.61 34.97 11.73
N VAL A 151 -5.43 34.58 13.00
CA VAL A 151 -4.49 35.24 13.91
C VAL A 151 -3.06 35.16 13.38
N ALA A 152 -2.60 33.96 12.99
CA ALA A 152 -1.25 33.78 12.45
C ALA A 152 -1.00 34.56 11.15
N THR A 153 -1.98 34.58 10.25
CA THR A 153 -1.90 35.33 8.98
C THR A 153 -1.86 36.83 9.23
N TRP A 154 -2.62 37.32 10.23
CA TRP A 154 -2.55 38.71 10.66
C TRP A 154 -1.16 39.07 11.20
N TYR A 155 -0.57 38.23 12.07
CA TYR A 155 0.81 38.40 12.52
C TYR A 155 1.80 38.43 11.34
N MET A 156 1.69 37.47 10.40
CA MET A 156 2.53 37.43 9.20
C MET A 156 2.42 38.71 8.37
N LYS A 157 1.21 39.25 8.19
CA LYS A 157 0.98 40.53 7.50
C LYS A 157 1.69 41.69 8.21
N THR A 158 1.70 41.71 9.55
CA THR A 158 2.38 42.78 10.32
C THR A 158 3.90 42.70 10.28
N ILE A 159 4.47 41.51 10.03
CA ILE A 159 5.92 41.28 9.93
C ILE A 159 6.44 41.71 8.55
N LEU A 160 5.66 41.48 7.50
CA LEU A 160 6.08 41.76 6.13
C LEU A 160 6.14 43.29 5.87
N PRO A 161 7.17 43.77 5.14
CA PRO A 161 7.51 45.19 5.09
C PRO A 161 6.46 46.07 4.38
N TYR A 162 5.72 45.53 3.41
CA TYR A 162 4.75 46.30 2.62
C TYR A 162 3.34 46.13 3.21
N GLN A 163 2.96 47.00 4.16
CA GLN A 163 1.74 46.86 4.99
C GLN A 163 0.39 47.11 4.27
N GLY A 164 0.26 46.72 3.00
CA GLY A 164 -0.99 46.70 2.25
C GLY A 164 -0.99 47.57 0.99
N TRP A 165 -1.98 47.32 0.13
CA TRP A 165 -2.13 47.97 -1.17
C TRP A 165 -2.61 49.42 -1.09
N ALA A 166 -3.03 49.90 0.09
CA ALA A 166 -3.57 51.26 0.29
C ALA A 166 -2.57 52.38 -0.03
N LEU A 167 -1.27 52.07 -0.05
CA LEU A 167 -0.22 53.04 -0.37
C LEU A 167 0.03 53.17 -1.88
N ILE A 168 -0.49 52.26 -2.70
CA ILE A 168 -0.39 52.32 -4.17
C ILE A 168 -1.62 53.03 -4.71
N ASN A 169 -1.43 54.16 -5.39
CA ASN A 169 -2.51 54.88 -6.04
C ASN A 169 -2.49 54.58 -7.55
N PRO A 170 -3.55 53.98 -8.14
CA PRO A 170 -3.56 53.62 -9.55
C PRO A 170 -3.32 54.82 -10.49
N ALA A 171 -3.70 56.02 -10.04
CA ALA A 171 -3.55 57.26 -10.80
C ALA A 171 -2.08 57.65 -11.01
N ASP A 172 -1.17 57.35 -10.06
CA ASP A 172 0.25 57.70 -10.16
C ASP A 172 1.00 56.80 -11.15
N MET A 173 0.39 55.68 -11.56
CA MET A 173 0.94 54.72 -12.53
C MET A 173 0.55 55.06 -13.97
N PHE A 174 -0.46 55.92 -14.17
CA PHE A 174 -0.88 56.34 -15.50
C PHE A 174 0.16 57.31 -16.11
N GLY A 175 0.85 56.86 -17.16
CA GLY A 175 1.88 57.62 -17.87
C GLY A 175 3.32 57.28 -17.47
N GLN A 176 3.53 56.37 -16.52
CA GLN A 176 4.85 55.81 -16.23
C GLN A 176 5.20 54.66 -17.18
N ASP A 177 6.51 54.41 -17.35
CA ASP A 177 7.00 53.25 -18.08
C ASP A 177 6.50 51.95 -17.45
N VAL A 178 6.02 51.02 -18.28
CA VAL A 178 5.40 49.75 -17.84
C VAL A 178 6.34 48.97 -16.92
N TRP A 179 7.65 49.02 -17.19
CA TRP A 179 8.66 48.35 -16.37
C TRP A 179 8.78 48.93 -14.96
N VAL A 180 8.70 50.26 -14.82
CA VAL A 180 8.78 50.94 -13.52
C VAL A 180 7.55 50.61 -12.69
N SER A 181 6.36 50.67 -13.31
CA SER A 181 5.12 50.26 -12.66
C SER A 181 5.14 48.79 -12.23
N PHE A 182 5.69 47.90 -13.06
CA PHE A 182 5.85 46.50 -12.69
C PHE A 182 6.78 46.33 -11.48
N MET A 183 7.93 46.99 -11.46
CA MET A 183 8.88 46.91 -10.33
C MET A 183 8.33 47.50 -9.04
N GLN A 184 7.48 48.52 -9.11
CA GLN A 184 6.77 49.05 -7.94
C GLN A 184 5.71 48.09 -7.39
N LEU A 185 4.99 47.38 -8.27
CA LEU A 185 3.94 46.42 -7.86
C LEU A 185 4.51 45.08 -7.42
N LEU A 186 5.66 44.66 -7.96
CA LEU A 186 6.24 43.34 -7.75
C LEU A 186 6.36 42.95 -6.26
N PRO A 187 6.89 43.78 -5.35
CA PRO A 187 6.96 43.43 -3.92
C PRO A 187 5.58 43.16 -3.31
N TYR A 188 4.56 43.94 -3.67
CA TYR A 188 3.19 43.77 -3.16
C TYR A 188 2.51 42.51 -3.69
N ILE A 189 2.76 42.15 -4.96
CA ILE A 189 2.30 40.90 -5.56
C ILE A 189 2.95 39.71 -4.87
N LEU A 190 4.29 39.72 -4.73
CA LEU A 190 5.05 38.68 -4.04
C LEU A 190 4.56 38.51 -2.60
N GLN A 191 4.40 39.62 -1.86
CA GLN A 191 3.94 39.60 -0.48
C GLN A 191 2.51 39.03 -0.35
N SER A 192 1.62 39.41 -1.26
CA SER A 192 0.25 38.89 -1.26
C SER A 192 0.22 37.39 -1.55
N GLY A 193 1.07 36.92 -2.48
CA GLY A 193 1.27 35.50 -2.75
C GLY A 193 1.80 34.73 -1.54
N ILE A 194 2.80 35.28 -0.86
CA ILE A 194 3.37 34.71 0.39
C ILE A 194 2.28 34.59 1.46
N LEU A 195 1.48 35.65 1.68
CA LEU A 195 0.41 35.64 2.69
C LEU A 195 -0.67 34.60 2.40
N LEU A 196 -1.07 34.47 1.13
CA LEU A 196 -2.05 33.46 0.72
C LEU A 196 -1.52 32.05 0.95
N LEU A 197 -0.29 31.77 0.50
CA LEU A 197 0.35 30.46 0.70
C LEU A 197 0.55 30.16 2.19
N PHE A 198 0.99 31.15 2.97
CA PHE A 198 1.13 31.03 4.42
C PHE A 198 -0.20 30.66 5.08
N ALA A 199 -1.29 31.34 4.76
CA ALA A 199 -2.60 31.04 5.34
C ALA A 199 -3.05 29.61 5.06
N VAL A 200 -2.88 29.13 3.82
CA VAL A 200 -3.24 27.76 3.44
C VAL A 200 -2.35 26.72 4.14
N LEU A 201 -1.03 26.92 4.14
CA LEU A 201 -0.07 26.01 4.78
C LEU A 201 -0.24 25.98 6.30
N PHE A 202 -0.47 27.14 6.92
CA PHE A 202 -0.67 27.25 8.36
C PHE A 202 -1.98 26.59 8.79
N CYS A 203 -3.06 26.75 8.01
CA CYS A 203 -4.31 26.04 8.24
C CYS A 203 -4.12 24.52 8.24
N TRP A 204 -3.32 24.01 7.31
CA TRP A 204 -2.99 22.58 7.22
C TRP A 204 -2.24 22.09 8.47
N VAL A 205 -1.20 22.80 8.89
CA VAL A 205 -0.42 22.48 10.10
C VAL A 205 -1.30 22.53 11.36
N SER A 206 -2.15 23.55 11.47
CA SER A 206 -3.08 23.71 12.58
C SER A 206 -4.06 22.53 12.70
N ALA A 207 -4.60 22.04 11.57
CA ALA A 207 -5.49 20.88 11.58
C ALA A 207 -4.80 19.61 12.11
N GLY A 208 -3.54 19.39 11.72
CA GLY A 208 -2.72 18.29 12.25
C GLY A 208 -2.46 18.44 13.75
N PHE A 209 -2.14 19.64 14.21
CA PHE A 209 -1.90 19.93 15.63
C PHE A 209 -3.12 19.61 16.51
N TRP A 210 -4.30 20.14 16.18
CA TRP A 210 -5.51 19.91 16.97
C TRP A 210 -5.93 18.43 16.95
N THR A 211 -5.66 17.73 15.85
CA THR A 211 -5.86 16.27 15.76
C THR A 211 -4.96 15.52 16.73
N ALA A 212 -3.67 15.79 16.73
CA ALA A 212 -2.75 15.14 17.65
C ALA A 212 -3.04 15.49 19.12
N LEU A 213 -3.41 16.74 19.41
CA LEU A 213 -3.75 17.18 20.77
C LEU A 213 -4.97 16.43 21.31
N MET A 214 -6.05 16.32 20.53
CA MET A 214 -7.21 15.55 20.97
C MET A 214 -6.91 14.06 21.10
N GLY A 215 -6.07 13.51 20.23
CA GLY A 215 -5.58 12.14 20.37
C GLY A 215 -4.78 11.91 21.65
N PHE A 216 -3.91 12.85 22.03
CA PHE A 216 -3.20 12.81 23.30
C PHE A 216 -4.15 12.79 24.50
N LEU A 217 -5.12 13.72 24.53
CA LEU A 217 -6.13 13.79 25.60
C LEU A 217 -6.95 12.50 25.66
N GLN A 218 -7.37 11.99 24.51
CA GLN A 218 -8.12 10.75 24.38
C GLN A 218 -7.36 9.54 24.93
N LEU A 219 -6.08 9.40 24.58
CA LEU A 219 -5.24 8.31 25.04
C LEU A 219 -4.85 8.41 26.52
N LEU A 220 -4.82 9.62 27.08
CA LEU A 220 -4.55 9.87 28.48
C LEU A 220 -5.78 9.58 29.36
N MET A 221 -6.98 9.93 28.89
CA MET A 221 -8.25 9.59 29.55
C MET A 221 -8.56 8.09 29.52
N GLY A 222 -8.06 7.36 28.51
CA GLY A 222 -8.09 5.90 28.45
C GLY A 222 -9.44 5.27 28.05
N ARG A 223 -10.55 6.01 28.07
CA ARG A 223 -11.86 5.55 27.60
C ARG A 223 -12.64 6.67 26.90
N ASP A 224 -13.04 6.47 25.63
CA ASP A 224 -14.14 7.22 25.01
C ASP A 224 -15.34 6.30 24.91
N LYS A 225 -16.47 6.77 25.44
CA LYS A 225 -17.78 6.11 25.34
C LYS A 225 -18.26 5.92 23.89
N TYR A 226 -17.68 6.67 22.95
CA TYR A 226 -17.95 6.52 21.51
C TYR A 226 -16.87 5.71 20.77
N SER A 227 -15.90 5.11 21.46
CA SER A 227 -15.01 4.13 20.85
C SER A 227 -15.83 2.92 20.42
N ILE A 228 -15.59 2.41 19.21
CA ILE A 228 -16.23 1.18 18.74
C ILE A 228 -15.90 0.01 19.68
N SER A 229 -14.71 -0.03 20.24
CA SER A 229 -14.25 -1.08 21.15
C SER A 229 -14.93 -1.05 22.52
N ALA A 230 -15.64 0.04 22.85
CA ALA A 230 -16.45 0.10 24.07
C ALA A 230 -17.74 -0.75 23.97
N SER A 231 -18.06 -1.29 22.78
CA SER A 231 -19.25 -2.12 22.55
C SER A 231 -19.06 -3.61 22.86
N THR A 232 -17.84 -4.05 23.18
CA THR A 232 -17.49 -5.45 23.43
C THR A 232 -16.72 -5.60 24.73
N VAL A 233 -16.89 -6.73 25.40
CA VAL A 233 -16.09 -7.19 26.55
C VAL A 233 -14.80 -7.87 26.08
N GLY A 234 -14.81 -8.45 24.86
CA GLY A 234 -13.62 -8.93 24.14
C GLY A 234 -13.51 -10.46 24.04
N ASP A 235 -14.26 -11.19 24.85
CA ASP A 235 -14.27 -12.65 24.97
C ASP A 235 -15.58 -13.30 24.53
N GLU A 236 -16.49 -12.55 23.89
CA GLU A 236 -17.76 -13.09 23.42
C GLU A 236 -17.56 -14.24 22.41
N ALA A 237 -18.45 -15.24 22.46
CA ALA A 237 -18.45 -16.31 21.47
C ALA A 237 -18.86 -15.75 20.10
N LEU A 238 -18.14 -16.15 19.05
CA LEU A 238 -18.47 -15.77 17.68
C LEU A 238 -19.74 -16.50 17.23
N ASN A 239 -20.57 -15.85 16.43
CA ASN A 239 -21.78 -16.50 15.91
C ASN A 239 -21.38 -17.62 14.92
N PRO A 240 -21.83 -18.88 15.13
CA PRO A 240 -21.53 -20.00 14.23
C PRO A 240 -22.03 -19.81 12.80
N GLU A 241 -23.04 -18.96 12.58
CA GLU A 241 -23.54 -18.64 11.23
C GLU A 241 -22.61 -17.68 10.46
N HIS A 242 -21.76 -16.94 11.16
CA HIS A 242 -20.88 -15.96 10.54
C HIS A 242 -19.52 -16.57 10.21
N ARG A 243 -19.21 -16.60 8.91
CA ARG A 243 -17.90 -16.95 8.36
C ARG A 243 -17.19 -15.70 7.83
N THR A 244 -15.87 -15.70 7.96
CA THR A 244 -14.98 -14.60 7.60
C THR A 244 -13.91 -15.06 6.61
N ALA A 245 -13.80 -14.38 5.46
CA ALA A 245 -12.73 -14.63 4.50
C ALA A 245 -11.52 -13.75 4.76
N LEU A 246 -10.36 -14.32 5.07
CA LEU A 246 -9.07 -13.64 5.07
C LEU A 246 -8.54 -13.61 3.64
N ILE A 247 -8.59 -12.46 2.98
CA ILE A 247 -8.15 -12.32 1.59
C ILE A 247 -6.78 -11.63 1.53
N MET A 248 -5.84 -12.21 0.79
CA MET A 248 -4.48 -11.69 0.63
C MET A 248 -4.15 -11.53 -0.86
N PRO A 249 -4.36 -10.33 -1.44
CA PRO A 249 -3.95 -10.03 -2.81
C PRO A 249 -2.43 -9.91 -2.94
N ILE A 250 -1.82 -10.66 -3.86
CA ILE A 250 -0.37 -10.66 -4.11
C ILE A 250 -0.06 -10.40 -5.59
N CYS A 251 1.10 -9.81 -5.91
CA CYS A 251 1.52 -9.53 -7.29
C CYS A 251 3.05 -9.41 -7.41
N ASN A 252 3.71 -10.51 -7.81
CA ASN A 252 5.17 -10.63 -7.87
C ASN A 252 5.87 -10.23 -6.56
N GLU A 253 5.26 -10.61 -5.43
CA GLU A 253 5.84 -10.40 -4.10
C GLU A 253 6.89 -11.48 -3.81
N ASP A 254 7.63 -11.29 -2.72
CA ASP A 254 8.51 -12.32 -2.18
C ASP A 254 7.67 -13.47 -1.62
N VAL A 255 7.66 -14.60 -2.33
CA VAL A 255 6.85 -15.78 -1.99
C VAL A 255 7.20 -16.28 -0.59
N ASP A 256 8.49 -16.34 -0.25
CA ASP A 256 8.94 -16.94 1.01
C ASP A 256 8.41 -16.12 2.21
N ARG A 257 8.50 -14.79 2.11
CA ARG A 257 8.03 -13.85 3.15
C ARG A 257 6.52 -13.80 3.28
N VAL A 258 5.80 -13.77 2.16
CA VAL A 258 4.32 -13.74 2.17
C VAL A 258 3.77 -14.99 2.85
N PHE A 259 4.23 -16.17 2.44
CA PHE A 259 3.71 -17.42 2.98
C PHE A 259 4.16 -17.64 4.43
N ALA A 260 5.33 -17.14 4.84
CA ALA A 260 5.74 -17.13 6.25
C ALA A 260 4.80 -16.31 7.15
N GLY A 261 4.47 -15.08 6.74
CA GLY A 261 3.56 -14.20 7.49
C GLY A 261 2.12 -14.71 7.52
N LEU A 262 1.66 -15.29 6.40
CA LEU A 262 0.35 -15.93 6.33
C LEU A 262 0.27 -17.17 7.21
N ARG A 263 1.31 -18.01 7.22
CA ARG A 263 1.40 -19.18 8.10
C ARG A 263 1.31 -18.78 9.57
N ALA A 264 2.11 -17.80 9.99
CA ALA A 264 2.09 -17.31 11.36
C ALA A 264 0.71 -16.75 11.75
N THR A 265 0.10 -15.97 10.86
CA THR A 265 -1.26 -15.43 11.06
C THR A 265 -2.29 -16.57 11.21
N TRP A 266 -2.24 -17.59 10.35
CA TRP A 266 -3.17 -18.72 10.38
C TRP A 266 -3.00 -19.61 11.60
N GLU A 267 -1.77 -19.93 11.99
CA GLU A 267 -1.49 -20.68 13.22
C GLU A 267 -1.96 -19.89 14.46
N SER A 268 -1.81 -18.56 14.46
CA SER A 268 -2.35 -17.71 15.51
C SER A 268 -3.88 -17.75 15.58
N VAL A 269 -4.58 -17.79 14.44
CA VAL A 269 -6.05 -17.99 14.39
C VAL A 269 -6.44 -19.37 14.92
N LYS A 270 -5.70 -20.43 14.55
CA LYS A 270 -5.94 -21.77 15.09
C LYS A 270 -5.75 -21.83 16.61
N ALA A 271 -4.74 -21.14 17.13
CA ALA A 271 -4.48 -21.06 18.56
C ALA A 271 -5.63 -20.41 19.36
N THR A 272 -6.48 -19.59 18.73
CA THR A 272 -7.67 -19.04 19.43
C THR A 272 -8.84 -20.02 19.50
N GLY A 273 -8.76 -21.19 18.86
CA GLY A 273 -9.86 -22.16 18.76
C GLY A 273 -11.03 -21.76 17.85
N ASN A 274 -10.91 -20.67 17.10
CA ASN A 274 -11.99 -20.12 16.26
C ASN A 274 -11.77 -20.36 14.75
N ALA A 275 -10.85 -21.25 14.37
CA ALA A 275 -10.47 -21.46 12.97
C ALA A 275 -11.64 -21.86 12.05
N ALA A 276 -12.68 -22.50 12.57
CA ALA A 276 -13.88 -22.86 11.80
C ALA A 276 -14.62 -21.63 11.21
N HIS A 277 -14.45 -20.45 11.82
CA HIS A 277 -15.05 -19.20 11.34
C HIS A 277 -14.24 -18.52 10.24
N PHE A 278 -13.04 -19.00 9.92
CA PHE A 278 -12.14 -18.34 8.98
C PHE A 278 -11.76 -19.26 7.83
N ASP A 279 -11.70 -18.68 6.63
CA ASP A 279 -11.04 -19.28 5.47
C ASP A 279 -10.04 -18.28 4.89
N VAL A 280 -8.97 -18.78 4.27
CA VAL A 280 -7.89 -17.98 3.69
C VAL A 280 -7.95 -18.04 2.16
N TYR A 281 -7.79 -16.89 1.52
CA TYR A 281 -7.77 -16.75 0.07
C TYR A 281 -6.53 -15.98 -0.39
N ILE A 282 -5.62 -16.69 -1.03
CA ILE A 282 -4.42 -16.11 -1.66
C ILE A 282 -4.79 -15.74 -3.10
N LEU A 283 -4.91 -14.44 -3.35
CA LEU A 283 -5.41 -13.89 -4.61
C LEU A 283 -4.24 -13.35 -5.44
N SER A 284 -3.65 -14.18 -6.30
CA SER A 284 -2.48 -13.82 -7.10
C SER A 284 -2.82 -13.10 -8.41
N ASP A 285 -2.16 -11.97 -8.61
CA ASP A 285 -2.06 -11.19 -9.86
C ASP A 285 -0.64 -11.29 -10.46
N SER A 286 0.16 -12.23 -9.98
CA SER A 286 1.55 -12.42 -10.40
C SER A 286 1.64 -12.76 -11.88
N TYR A 287 2.67 -12.20 -12.51
CA TYR A 287 2.92 -12.25 -13.94
C TYR A 287 4.37 -12.58 -14.27
N ASN A 288 5.22 -12.80 -13.27
CA ASN A 288 6.46 -13.52 -13.47
C ASN A 288 6.15 -15.04 -13.43
N PRO A 289 6.41 -15.78 -14.52
CA PRO A 289 6.24 -17.24 -14.58
C PRO A 289 6.95 -17.99 -13.44
N ASP A 290 8.16 -17.57 -13.07
CA ASP A 290 8.96 -18.24 -12.03
C ASP A 290 8.28 -18.09 -10.67
N ILE A 291 7.86 -16.86 -10.34
CA ILE A 291 7.10 -16.57 -9.12
C ILE A 291 5.76 -17.32 -9.12
N CYS A 292 5.08 -17.43 -10.27
CA CYS A 292 3.81 -18.15 -10.36
C CYS A 292 3.94 -19.63 -9.97
N VAL A 293 5.05 -20.29 -10.33
CA VAL A 293 5.30 -21.69 -9.94
C VAL A 293 5.72 -21.78 -8.48
N ALA A 294 6.58 -20.85 -8.02
CA ALA A 294 6.97 -20.77 -6.62
C ALA A 294 5.76 -20.57 -5.69
N GLU A 295 4.79 -19.73 -6.06
CA GLU A 295 3.53 -19.54 -5.32
C GLU A 295 2.70 -20.82 -5.22
N GLN A 296 2.61 -21.60 -6.32
CA GLN A 296 1.88 -22.87 -6.32
C GLN A 296 2.53 -23.87 -5.37
N LYS A 297 3.86 -24.00 -5.42
CA LYS A 297 4.63 -24.82 -4.49
C LYS A 297 4.39 -24.39 -3.04
N ALA A 298 4.56 -23.10 -2.74
CA ALA A 298 4.43 -22.58 -1.39
C ALA A 298 3.03 -22.77 -0.82
N TRP A 299 1.99 -22.71 -1.66
CA TRP A 299 0.62 -23.04 -1.25
C TRP A 299 0.46 -24.52 -0.87
N MET A 300 1.01 -25.44 -1.66
CA MET A 300 0.98 -26.87 -1.32
C MET A 300 1.71 -27.14 0.01
N GLU A 301 2.89 -26.56 0.19
CA GLU A 301 3.65 -26.68 1.44
C GLU A 301 2.88 -26.10 2.63
N LEU A 302 2.28 -24.90 2.47
CA LEU A 302 1.50 -24.27 3.53
C LEU A 302 0.34 -25.16 3.97
N ILE A 303 -0.41 -25.74 3.04
CA ILE A 303 -1.53 -26.65 3.38
C ILE A 303 -1.03 -27.79 4.26
N ALA A 304 0.01 -28.51 3.81
CA ALA A 304 0.53 -29.67 4.55
C ALA A 304 1.07 -29.29 5.93
N GLU A 305 1.74 -28.14 6.05
CA GLU A 305 2.34 -27.70 7.30
C GLU A 305 1.32 -27.29 8.36
N VAL A 306 0.15 -26.81 7.91
CA VAL A 306 -0.89 -26.29 8.80
C VAL A 306 -2.17 -27.12 8.80
N GLN A 307 -2.23 -28.25 8.08
CA GLN A 307 -3.45 -29.04 7.89
C GLN A 307 -4.61 -28.13 7.45
N GLY A 308 -4.32 -27.33 6.42
CA GLY A 308 -5.19 -26.25 5.92
C GLY A 308 -6.16 -26.69 4.83
N GLU A 309 -6.38 -28.00 4.66
CA GLU A 309 -7.19 -28.57 3.60
C GLU A 309 -8.62 -28.03 3.66
N GLY A 310 -9.14 -27.54 2.53
CA GLY A 310 -10.50 -27.00 2.46
C GLY A 310 -10.71 -25.64 3.14
N GLN A 311 -9.67 -25.02 3.72
CA GLN A 311 -9.74 -23.69 4.32
C GLN A 311 -8.75 -22.69 3.69
N ILE A 312 -7.64 -23.16 3.12
CA ILE A 312 -6.63 -22.30 2.48
C ILE A 312 -6.68 -22.46 0.96
N PHE A 313 -7.13 -21.42 0.27
CA PHE A 313 -7.35 -21.43 -1.15
C PHE A 313 -6.37 -20.53 -1.90
N TYR A 314 -6.01 -20.92 -3.13
CA TYR A 314 -5.12 -20.14 -4.00
C TYR A 314 -5.72 -19.95 -5.38
N ARG A 315 -5.62 -18.71 -5.89
CA ARG A 315 -6.06 -18.37 -7.25
C ARG A 315 -5.13 -17.37 -7.91
N ARG A 316 -4.59 -17.75 -9.08
CA ARG A 316 -3.96 -16.81 -10.01
C ARG A 316 -4.94 -16.30 -11.07
N ARG A 317 -5.06 -14.98 -11.25
CA ARG A 317 -5.82 -14.37 -12.34
C ARG A 317 -4.98 -14.28 -13.62
N ARG A 318 -5.51 -14.79 -14.73
CA ARG A 318 -4.89 -14.62 -16.07
C ARG A 318 -5.11 -13.25 -16.69
N ARG A 319 -6.28 -12.66 -16.43
CA ARG A 319 -6.64 -11.31 -16.89
C ARG A 319 -6.63 -10.37 -15.69
N ARG A 320 -5.58 -9.56 -15.61
CA ARG A 320 -5.29 -8.67 -14.47
C ARG A 320 -5.96 -7.31 -14.68
N VAL A 321 -7.28 -7.29 -14.59
CA VAL A 321 -8.07 -6.06 -14.74
C VAL A 321 -8.14 -5.34 -13.38
N LYS A 322 -7.90 -4.02 -13.36
CA LYS A 322 -7.92 -3.14 -12.18
C LYS A 322 -6.98 -3.53 -11.01
N ARG A 323 -5.91 -4.32 -11.24
CA ARG A 323 -4.90 -4.66 -10.21
C ARG A 323 -5.59 -5.19 -8.92
N LYS A 324 -5.15 -4.73 -7.73
CA LYS A 324 -5.65 -5.11 -6.39
C LYS A 324 -7.18 -4.99 -6.26
N SER A 325 -7.78 -3.83 -6.57
CA SER A 325 -9.23 -3.65 -6.44
C SER A 325 -10.01 -4.60 -7.35
N GLY A 326 -9.55 -4.82 -8.59
CA GLY A 326 -10.17 -5.82 -9.46
C GLY A 326 -10.01 -7.26 -8.96
N ASN A 327 -8.93 -7.55 -8.24
CA ASN A 327 -8.65 -8.88 -7.69
C ASN A 327 -9.64 -9.20 -6.55
N ILE A 328 -9.91 -8.19 -5.71
CA ILE A 328 -10.94 -8.19 -4.68
C ILE A 328 -12.34 -8.23 -5.31
N ASP A 329 -12.65 -7.40 -6.31
CA ASP A 329 -13.92 -7.43 -7.05
C ASP A 329 -14.22 -8.84 -7.60
N ASP A 330 -13.23 -9.52 -8.21
CA ASP A 330 -13.41 -10.86 -8.75
C ASP A 330 -13.64 -11.90 -7.64
N PHE A 331 -13.04 -11.72 -6.45
CA PHE A 331 -13.35 -12.55 -5.29
C PHE A 331 -14.79 -12.32 -4.81
N CYS A 332 -15.16 -11.06 -4.58
CA CYS A 332 -16.49 -10.66 -4.14
C CYS A 332 -17.59 -11.20 -5.07
N ARG A 333 -17.37 -11.14 -6.38
CA ARG A 333 -18.28 -11.64 -7.42
C ARG A 333 -18.45 -13.16 -7.46
N ARG A 334 -17.48 -13.94 -6.97
CA ARG A 334 -17.45 -15.40 -7.17
C ARG A 334 -17.61 -16.20 -5.88
N TRP A 335 -17.09 -15.70 -4.77
CA TRP A 335 -17.11 -16.39 -3.48
C TRP A 335 -17.58 -15.49 -2.33
N GLY A 336 -17.59 -14.17 -2.51
CA GLY A 336 -17.90 -13.23 -1.43
C GLY A 336 -19.25 -13.47 -0.74
N ASN A 337 -20.29 -13.89 -1.47
CA ASN A 337 -21.61 -14.14 -0.87
C ASN A 337 -21.66 -15.36 0.06
N GLN A 338 -20.60 -16.15 0.17
CA GLN A 338 -20.47 -17.26 1.12
C GLN A 338 -20.03 -16.78 2.51
N TYR A 339 -19.61 -15.52 2.62
CA TYR A 339 -19.04 -14.95 3.84
C TYR A 339 -19.85 -13.75 4.31
N SER A 340 -20.00 -13.64 5.64
CA SER A 340 -20.57 -12.44 6.25
C SER A 340 -19.56 -11.30 6.23
N TYR A 341 -18.29 -11.65 6.49
CA TYR A 341 -17.19 -10.70 6.64
C TYR A 341 -16.00 -11.08 5.77
N MET A 342 -15.20 -10.10 5.39
CA MET A 342 -13.88 -10.33 4.81
C MET A 342 -12.86 -9.42 5.49
N VAL A 343 -11.64 -9.92 5.70
CA VAL A 343 -10.49 -9.12 6.13
C VAL A 343 -9.52 -9.04 4.97
N VAL A 344 -9.17 -7.83 4.57
CA VAL A 344 -8.18 -7.60 3.49
C VAL A 344 -6.80 -7.50 4.13
N LEU A 345 -5.88 -8.36 3.72
CA LEU A 345 -4.48 -8.36 4.13
C LEU A 345 -3.61 -7.95 2.94
N ASP A 346 -2.57 -7.15 3.18
CA ASP A 346 -1.50 -6.95 2.19
C ASP A 346 -0.42 -8.01 2.35
N ALA A 347 0.45 -8.12 1.34
CA ALA A 347 1.51 -9.13 1.29
C ALA A 347 2.52 -9.01 2.45
N ASP A 348 2.67 -7.82 3.01
CA ASP A 348 3.51 -7.47 4.16
C ASP A 348 2.73 -7.43 5.49
N SER A 349 1.43 -7.73 5.47
CA SER A 349 0.59 -7.72 6.66
C SER A 349 0.75 -9.00 7.48
N VAL A 350 0.86 -8.82 8.80
CA VAL A 350 0.84 -9.92 9.78
C VAL A 350 -0.14 -9.55 10.88
N MET A 351 -1.10 -10.41 11.18
CA MET A 351 -2.12 -10.15 12.20
C MET A 351 -2.20 -11.31 13.20
N THR A 352 -2.50 -11.00 14.46
CA THR A 352 -2.77 -12.03 15.48
C THR A 352 -4.19 -12.57 15.32
N GLY A 353 -4.39 -13.84 15.68
CA GLY A 353 -5.72 -14.45 15.75
C GLY A 353 -6.65 -13.72 16.73
N GLU A 354 -6.11 -13.20 17.84
CA GLU A 354 -6.84 -12.35 18.78
C GLU A 354 -7.34 -11.06 18.13
N CYS A 355 -6.52 -10.41 17.30
CA CYS A 355 -6.93 -9.21 16.57
C CYS A 355 -8.04 -9.54 15.56
N LEU A 356 -7.88 -10.63 14.80
CA LEU A 356 -8.87 -11.05 13.80
C LEU A 356 -10.20 -11.45 14.44
N THR A 357 -10.18 -12.25 15.51
CA THR A 357 -11.39 -12.60 16.27
C THR A 357 -12.02 -11.37 16.94
N GLY A 358 -11.22 -10.46 17.48
CA GLY A 358 -11.68 -9.18 18.03
C GLY A 358 -12.38 -8.31 16.99
N LEU A 359 -11.85 -8.23 15.75
CA LEU A 359 -12.51 -7.53 14.66
C LEU A 359 -13.87 -8.14 14.29
N VAL A 360 -13.99 -9.47 14.32
CA VAL A 360 -15.28 -10.16 14.11
C VAL A 360 -16.27 -9.80 15.22
N ARG A 361 -15.85 -9.87 16.49
CA ARG A 361 -16.69 -9.47 17.64
C ARG A 361 -17.18 -8.03 17.52
N LEU A 362 -16.30 -7.11 17.13
CA LEU A 362 -16.67 -5.71 16.92
C LEU A 362 -17.70 -5.56 15.79
N MET A 363 -17.58 -6.34 14.72
CA MET A 363 -18.52 -6.30 13.61
C MET A 363 -19.89 -6.91 13.97
N GLU A 364 -19.92 -7.92 14.82
CA GLU A 364 -21.15 -8.52 15.37
C GLU A 364 -21.84 -7.56 16.36
N ALA A 365 -21.08 -6.94 17.26
CA ALA A 365 -21.58 -5.97 18.23
C ALA A 365 -22.07 -4.66 17.57
N ASN A 366 -21.62 -4.36 16.35
CA ASN A 366 -22.01 -3.16 15.60
C ASN A 366 -22.66 -3.51 14.26
N PRO A 367 -23.95 -3.88 14.24
CA PRO A 367 -24.66 -4.27 13.01
C PRO A 367 -24.66 -3.21 11.90
N ASN A 368 -24.45 -1.93 12.25
CA ASN A 368 -24.43 -0.82 11.30
C ASN A 368 -23.03 -0.50 10.77
N ALA A 369 -21.98 -1.13 11.30
CA ALA A 369 -20.62 -1.00 10.77
C ALA A 369 -20.51 -1.77 9.44
N GLY A 370 -19.99 -1.07 8.42
CA GLY A 370 -19.64 -1.67 7.13
C GLY A 370 -18.15 -1.96 7.02
N ILE A 371 -17.30 -1.11 7.62
CA ILE A 371 -15.85 -1.27 7.66
C ILE A 371 -15.36 -0.93 9.08
N ILE A 372 -14.48 -1.76 9.62
CA ILE A 372 -13.73 -1.48 10.85
C ILE A 372 -12.23 -1.64 10.52
N GLN A 373 -11.53 -0.52 10.53
CA GLN A 373 -10.10 -0.41 10.24
C GLN A 373 -9.31 -0.60 11.55
N SER A 374 -8.46 -1.62 11.63
CA SER A 374 -7.47 -1.70 12.72
C SER A 374 -6.38 -0.64 12.52
N SER A 375 -5.54 -0.39 13.53
CA SER A 375 -4.35 0.46 13.40
C SER A 375 -3.09 -0.39 13.18
N PRO A 376 -2.60 -0.58 11.94
CA PRO A 376 -1.38 -1.33 11.70
C PRO A 376 -0.19 -0.66 12.39
N LYS A 377 0.68 -1.48 12.96
CA LYS A 377 1.92 -1.03 13.57
C LYS A 377 3.10 -1.44 12.69
N ALA A 378 3.90 -0.46 12.32
CA ALA A 378 5.13 -0.68 11.57
C ALA A 378 6.14 -1.52 12.36
N SER A 379 6.58 -2.64 11.79
CA SER A 379 7.59 -3.54 12.37
C SER A 379 8.33 -4.31 11.27
N GLY A 380 9.40 -5.04 11.63
CA GLY A 380 10.04 -6.04 10.77
C GLY A 380 11.26 -5.59 9.95
N MET A 381 11.63 -4.30 9.96
CA MET A 381 12.73 -3.78 9.11
C MET A 381 13.94 -3.30 9.92
N ASP A 382 15.14 -3.54 9.35
CA ASP A 382 16.42 -3.34 10.04
C ASP A 382 17.24 -2.14 9.59
N THR A 383 16.93 -1.51 8.46
CA THR A 383 17.64 -0.30 8.00
C THR A 383 17.47 0.86 8.97
N LEU A 384 18.47 1.76 9.04
CA LEU A 384 18.37 2.93 9.92
C LEU A 384 17.14 3.80 9.58
N TYR A 385 16.86 3.94 8.29
CA TYR A 385 15.67 4.64 7.79
C TYR A 385 14.38 4.01 8.31
N ALA A 386 14.19 2.71 8.05
CA ALA A 386 12.96 2.02 8.43
C ALA A 386 12.79 1.97 9.95
N ARG A 387 13.86 1.78 10.72
CA ARG A 387 13.82 1.87 12.20
C ARG A 387 13.37 3.24 12.70
N CYS A 388 13.89 4.31 12.10
CA CYS A 388 13.46 5.68 12.42
C CYS A 388 11.96 5.87 12.14
N GLN A 389 11.46 5.30 11.03
CA GLN A 389 10.04 5.37 10.70
C GLN A 389 9.15 4.50 11.57
N GLN A 390 9.59 3.28 11.90
CA GLN A 390 8.90 2.39 12.83
C GLN A 390 8.73 3.08 14.18
N PHE A 391 9.81 3.68 14.69
CA PHE A 391 9.77 4.47 15.91
C PHE A 391 8.80 5.65 15.79
N ALA A 392 8.92 6.47 14.75
CA ALA A 392 8.04 7.63 14.56
C ALA A 392 6.56 7.23 14.47
N THR A 393 6.24 6.19 13.70
CA THR A 393 4.86 5.70 13.51
C THR A 393 4.32 5.12 14.82
N ARG A 394 5.14 4.39 15.58
CA ARG A 394 4.71 3.78 16.84
C ARG A 394 4.54 4.79 17.98
N VAL A 395 5.35 5.84 18.00
CA VAL A 395 5.32 6.91 19.02
C VAL A 395 4.24 7.95 18.70
N TYR A 396 4.19 8.45 17.47
CA TYR A 396 3.28 9.55 17.09
C TYR A 396 1.96 9.06 16.51
N GLY A 397 1.97 7.93 15.78
CA GLY A 397 0.80 7.38 15.09
C GLY A 397 -0.44 7.23 15.98
N PRO A 398 -0.33 6.68 17.21
CA PRO A 398 -1.47 6.55 18.11
C PRO A 398 -2.20 7.87 18.40
N LEU A 399 -1.48 9.00 18.52
CA LEU A 399 -2.13 10.30 18.74
C LEU A 399 -2.94 10.70 17.51
N PHE A 400 -2.40 10.51 16.30
CA PHE A 400 -3.14 10.86 15.09
C PHE A 400 -4.31 9.93 14.83
N THR A 401 -4.19 8.62 15.05
CA THR A 401 -5.30 7.67 14.86
C THR A 401 -6.41 7.86 15.90
N ALA A 402 -6.07 8.04 17.17
CA ALA A 402 -7.06 8.37 18.21
C ALA A 402 -7.72 9.74 17.97
N GLY A 403 -6.95 10.73 17.53
CA GLY A 403 -7.46 12.07 17.19
C GLY A 403 -8.41 12.04 15.99
N LEU A 404 -8.04 11.32 14.92
CA LEU A 404 -8.89 11.12 13.75
C LEU A 404 -10.20 10.41 14.13
N HIS A 405 -10.12 9.36 14.94
CA HIS A 405 -11.30 8.69 15.49
C HIS A 405 -12.17 9.68 16.27
N PHE A 406 -11.58 10.49 17.17
CA PHE A 406 -12.32 11.47 17.97
C PHE A 406 -13.14 12.43 17.10
N TRP A 407 -12.54 12.96 16.03
CA TRP A 407 -13.21 13.91 15.13
C TRP A 407 -14.22 13.27 14.19
N GLN A 408 -13.96 12.06 13.70
CA GLN A 408 -14.73 11.45 12.62
C GLN A 408 -15.75 10.41 13.07
N LEU A 409 -15.48 9.67 14.16
CA LEU A 409 -16.29 8.54 14.63
C LEU A 409 -16.61 7.57 13.47
N GLY A 410 -17.87 7.19 13.27
CA GLY A 410 -18.31 6.26 12.21
C GLY A 410 -18.24 6.80 10.77
N GLU A 411 -17.52 7.89 10.53
CA GLU A 411 -17.29 8.51 9.21
C GLU A 411 -15.80 8.55 8.87
N SER A 412 -15.05 7.53 9.30
CA SER A 412 -13.59 7.54 9.26
C SER A 412 -12.99 6.94 7.98
N HIS A 413 -11.70 6.64 8.02
CA HIS A 413 -10.91 6.20 6.87
C HIS A 413 -10.84 4.67 6.77
N TYR A 414 -10.61 4.19 5.55
CA TYR A 414 -10.15 2.85 5.22
C TYR A 414 -8.82 2.99 4.49
N TRP A 415 -7.81 2.20 4.88
CA TRP A 415 -6.45 2.26 4.34
C TRP A 415 -6.11 1.11 3.39
N GLY A 416 -7.08 0.26 3.05
CA GLY A 416 -6.92 -0.78 2.04
C GLY A 416 -6.53 -2.16 2.58
N HIS A 417 -6.10 -2.26 3.84
CA HIS A 417 -5.68 -3.52 4.48
C HIS A 417 -5.87 -3.48 6.00
N ASN A 418 -5.70 -4.65 6.63
CA ASN A 418 -5.90 -4.91 8.05
C ASN A 418 -7.24 -4.36 8.57
N ALA A 419 -8.28 -4.49 7.74
CA ALA A 419 -9.62 -4.02 8.04
C ALA A 419 -10.62 -5.14 7.76
N ILE A 420 -11.61 -5.27 8.64
CA ILE A 420 -12.74 -6.15 8.44
C ILE A 420 -13.87 -5.39 7.74
N ILE A 421 -14.49 -6.03 6.76
CA ILE A 421 -15.49 -5.46 5.88
C ILE A 421 -16.71 -6.38 5.85
N ARG A 422 -17.91 -5.81 5.97
CA ARG A 422 -19.17 -6.52 5.77
C ARG A 422 -19.40 -6.75 4.27
N VAL A 423 -19.43 -8.02 3.85
CA VAL A 423 -19.29 -8.37 2.43
C VAL A 423 -20.52 -8.00 1.61
N GLN A 424 -21.73 -8.25 2.14
CA GLN A 424 -22.97 -7.95 1.42
C GLN A 424 -23.07 -6.47 0.99
N PRO A 425 -22.98 -5.47 1.90
CA PRO A 425 -23.05 -4.07 1.48
C PRO A 425 -21.85 -3.63 0.64
N PHE A 426 -20.68 -4.26 0.81
CA PHE A 426 -19.54 -4.01 -0.06
C PHE A 426 -19.83 -4.43 -1.51
N ILE A 427 -20.39 -5.63 -1.72
CA ILE A 427 -20.83 -6.11 -3.03
C ILE A 427 -21.92 -5.20 -3.63
N GLU A 428 -22.89 -4.79 -2.82
CA GLU A 428 -24.04 -3.97 -3.27
C GLU A 428 -23.63 -2.54 -3.68
N HIS A 429 -22.58 -1.97 -3.06
CA HIS A 429 -22.35 -0.51 -3.15
C HIS A 429 -20.92 -0.07 -3.47
N CYS A 430 -19.91 -0.91 -3.26
CA CYS A 430 -18.51 -0.50 -3.34
C CYS A 430 -17.84 -0.86 -4.67
N ALA A 431 -18.61 -1.34 -5.66
CA ALA A 431 -18.10 -1.59 -7.00
C ALA A 431 -17.61 -0.29 -7.68
N LEU A 432 -16.35 -0.27 -8.11
CA LEU A 432 -15.71 0.94 -8.62
C LEU A 432 -15.85 1.09 -10.14
N ALA A 433 -16.51 2.14 -10.60
CA ALA A 433 -16.51 2.53 -12.01
C ALA A 433 -15.17 3.17 -12.39
N PRO A 434 -14.69 3.03 -13.64
CA PRO A 434 -13.61 3.85 -14.14
C PRO A 434 -14.06 5.33 -14.17
N LEU A 435 -13.16 6.25 -13.83
CA LEU A 435 -13.41 7.67 -13.92
C LEU A 435 -13.52 8.09 -15.40
N PRO A 436 -14.58 8.83 -15.79
CA PRO A 436 -14.80 9.22 -17.18
C PRO A 436 -13.80 10.28 -17.64
N GLY A 437 -13.48 10.29 -18.92
CA GLY A 437 -12.58 11.26 -19.57
C GLY A 437 -11.30 10.63 -20.09
N GLU A 438 -10.37 11.49 -20.52
CA GLU A 438 -9.04 11.13 -21.04
C GLU A 438 -7.96 11.78 -20.17
N GLY A 439 -6.73 11.25 -20.26
CA GLY A 439 -5.56 11.77 -19.53
C GLY A 439 -5.26 11.06 -18.21
N SER A 440 -4.32 11.62 -17.45
CA SER A 440 -3.74 11.02 -16.23
C SER A 440 -4.74 10.77 -15.11
N PHE A 441 -5.79 11.57 -15.00
CA PHE A 441 -6.80 11.45 -13.94
C PHE A 441 -8.08 10.73 -14.39
N ALA A 442 -8.01 9.90 -15.43
CA ALA A 442 -9.11 9.08 -15.92
C ALA A 442 -8.75 7.58 -15.87
N GLY A 443 -9.77 6.72 -15.95
CA GLY A 443 -9.58 5.26 -15.91
C GLY A 443 -9.77 4.64 -14.53
N SER A 444 -9.06 3.55 -14.26
CA SER A 444 -9.25 2.77 -13.04
C SER A 444 -8.74 3.50 -11.79
N ILE A 445 -9.56 3.54 -10.75
CA ILE A 445 -9.20 4.13 -9.45
C ILE A 445 -7.99 3.39 -8.84
N LEU A 446 -6.95 4.13 -8.46
CA LEU A 446 -5.70 3.58 -7.89
C LEU A 446 -5.79 3.46 -6.38
N SER A 447 -6.11 4.54 -5.68
CA SER A 447 -6.38 4.58 -4.24
C SER A 447 -7.85 4.27 -3.99
N HIS A 448 -8.20 3.00 -4.15
CA HIS A 448 -9.58 2.52 -4.10
C HIS A 448 -10.19 2.58 -2.69
N ASP A 449 -9.36 2.40 -1.67
CA ASP A 449 -9.66 2.38 -0.25
C ASP A 449 -10.48 3.60 0.24
N PHE A 450 -10.02 4.83 -0.04
CA PHE A 450 -10.78 6.03 0.34
C PHE A 450 -12.13 6.12 -0.36
N VAL A 451 -12.20 5.64 -1.60
CA VAL A 451 -13.44 5.65 -2.39
C VAL A 451 -14.41 4.61 -1.87
N GLU A 452 -13.94 3.42 -1.53
CA GLU A 452 -14.74 2.34 -0.94
C GLU A 452 -15.31 2.75 0.42
N ALA A 453 -14.51 3.38 1.30
CA ALA A 453 -15.03 3.97 2.54
C ALA A 453 -16.15 4.99 2.27
N ALA A 454 -15.94 5.89 1.29
CA ALA A 454 -16.93 6.90 0.96
C ALA A 454 -18.22 6.30 0.38
N LEU A 455 -18.11 5.25 -0.44
CA LEU A 455 -19.24 4.52 -1.01
C LEU A 455 -20.00 3.74 0.07
N MET A 456 -19.29 3.08 0.98
CA MET A 456 -19.87 2.37 2.12
C MET A 456 -20.66 3.33 3.01
N ARG A 457 -20.08 4.50 3.32
CA ARG A 457 -20.77 5.55 4.08
C ARG A 457 -21.94 6.16 3.32
N ARG A 458 -21.80 6.39 2.01
CA ARG A 458 -22.89 6.85 1.15
C ARG A 458 -24.07 5.88 1.16
N ALA A 459 -23.78 4.58 1.22
CA ALA A 459 -24.78 3.53 1.39
C ALA A 459 -25.36 3.46 2.80
N GLY A 460 -24.82 4.25 3.75
CA GLY A 460 -25.38 4.43 5.08
C GLY A 460 -24.72 3.63 6.19
N TRP A 461 -23.74 2.79 5.85
CA TRP A 461 -22.98 2.00 6.81
C TRP A 461 -21.90 2.85 7.49
N GLY A 462 -21.57 2.56 8.74
CA GLY A 462 -20.48 3.21 9.46
C GLY A 462 -19.10 2.72 9.01
N VAL A 463 -18.13 3.62 8.97
CA VAL A 463 -16.72 3.32 8.76
C VAL A 463 -15.96 3.77 10.01
N TRP A 464 -15.38 2.82 10.73
CA TRP A 464 -14.80 3.05 12.05
C TRP A 464 -13.32 2.69 12.08
N ILE A 465 -12.56 3.33 12.98
CA ILE A 465 -11.17 2.96 13.30
C ILE A 465 -11.14 2.36 14.71
N ALA A 466 -10.72 1.11 14.82
CA ALA A 466 -10.42 0.43 16.08
C ALA A 466 -8.96 0.70 16.46
N TYR A 467 -8.68 1.93 16.92
CA TYR A 467 -7.31 2.40 17.18
C TYR A 467 -6.64 1.74 18.40
N ASP A 468 -7.44 1.09 19.26
CA ASP A 468 -7.03 0.46 20.51
C ASP A 468 -6.88 -1.06 20.40
N LEU A 469 -7.18 -1.66 19.25
CA LEU A 469 -7.02 -3.09 19.02
C LEU A 469 -5.55 -3.44 18.68
N PRO A 470 -4.81 -4.19 19.52
CA PRO A 470 -3.45 -4.60 19.23
C PRO A 470 -3.42 -5.76 18.21
N GLY A 471 -2.22 -6.16 17.80
CA GLY A 471 -2.03 -7.37 16.99
C GLY A 471 -2.16 -7.19 15.48
N SER A 472 -2.10 -5.95 14.99
CA SER A 472 -2.07 -5.63 13.55
C SER A 472 -0.71 -5.04 13.19
N TYR A 473 0.03 -5.69 12.29
CA TYR A 473 1.40 -5.30 11.91
C TYR A 473 1.55 -5.16 10.39
N GLU A 474 2.46 -4.27 9.98
CA GLU A 474 2.87 -4.06 8.59
C GLU A 474 4.36 -3.71 8.51
N GLU A 475 4.97 -3.94 7.35
CA GLU A 475 6.34 -3.51 7.07
C GLU A 475 6.37 -2.15 6.36
N LEU A 476 7.42 -1.37 6.61
CA LEU A 476 7.65 -0.09 5.94
C LEU A 476 8.72 -0.22 4.85
N PRO A 477 8.76 0.70 3.88
CA PRO A 477 9.83 0.74 2.90
C PRO A 477 11.22 0.80 3.58
N PRO A 478 12.22 0.01 3.11
CA PRO A 478 13.53 -0.07 3.75
C PRO A 478 14.32 1.24 3.63
N ASN A 479 14.07 2.06 2.61
CA ASN A 479 14.85 3.27 2.38
C ASN A 479 14.00 4.40 1.78
N LEU A 480 14.59 5.59 1.72
CA LEU A 480 13.94 6.79 1.21
C LEU A 480 13.46 6.65 -0.23
N LEU A 481 14.22 5.99 -1.11
CA LEU A 481 13.86 5.86 -2.53
C LEU A 481 12.64 4.95 -2.71
N ASP A 482 12.55 3.86 -1.95
CA ASP A 482 11.41 2.95 -1.98
C ASP A 482 10.14 3.59 -1.42
N GLU A 483 10.27 4.41 -0.36
CA GLU A 483 9.15 5.23 0.11
C GLU A 483 8.69 6.20 -0.98
N LEU A 484 9.61 6.95 -1.59
CA LEU A 484 9.26 7.92 -2.63
C LEU A 484 8.55 7.25 -3.83
N LYS A 485 8.94 6.02 -4.17
CA LYS A 485 8.27 5.20 -5.19
C LYS A 485 6.84 4.82 -4.77
N ARG A 486 6.62 4.46 -3.50
CA ARG A 486 5.29 4.21 -2.93
C ARG A 486 4.44 5.48 -2.93
N ASP A 487 4.98 6.57 -2.39
CA ASP A 487 4.34 7.88 -2.28
C ASP A 487 3.92 8.44 -3.62
N ARG A 488 4.70 8.25 -4.67
CA ARG A 488 4.30 8.69 -6.02
C ARG A 488 2.99 8.05 -6.47
N ARG A 489 2.79 6.75 -6.20
CA ARG A 489 1.54 6.06 -6.55
C ARG A 489 0.38 6.60 -5.73
N TRP A 490 0.59 6.81 -4.44
CA TRP A 490 -0.42 7.39 -3.54
C TRP A 490 -0.76 8.84 -3.90
N CYS A 491 0.22 9.65 -4.27
CA CYS A 491 0.06 11.01 -4.75
C CYS A 491 -0.86 11.05 -5.97
N HIS A 492 -0.54 10.25 -7.00
CA HIS A 492 -1.35 10.18 -8.21
C HIS A 492 -2.78 9.68 -7.91
N GLY A 493 -2.92 8.65 -7.08
CA GLY A 493 -4.23 8.13 -6.65
C GLY A 493 -5.08 9.17 -5.91
N ASN A 494 -4.49 9.92 -4.98
CA ASN A 494 -5.18 10.97 -4.23
C ASN A 494 -5.58 12.16 -5.10
N LEU A 495 -4.71 12.61 -6.01
CA LEU A 495 -5.03 13.66 -6.97
C LEU A 495 -6.19 13.24 -7.89
N MET A 496 -6.18 11.99 -8.37
CA MET A 496 -7.26 11.44 -9.18
C MET A 496 -8.58 11.36 -8.40
N ASN A 497 -8.53 10.91 -7.14
CA ASN A 497 -9.70 10.79 -6.28
C ASN A 497 -10.39 12.14 -5.99
N PHE A 498 -9.67 13.26 -6.10
CA PHE A 498 -10.26 14.59 -5.93
C PHE A 498 -11.42 14.86 -6.91
N ARG A 499 -11.43 14.22 -8.08
CA ARG A 499 -12.56 14.30 -9.03
C ARG A 499 -13.88 13.81 -8.43
N LEU A 500 -13.81 12.94 -7.41
CA LEU A 500 -14.95 12.41 -6.68
C LEU A 500 -15.50 13.36 -5.63
N PHE A 501 -14.78 14.44 -5.29
CA PHE A 501 -15.20 15.46 -4.33
C PHE A 501 -16.60 16.02 -4.65
N LEU A 502 -16.89 16.22 -5.94
CA LEU A 502 -18.17 16.76 -6.41
C LEU A 502 -19.22 15.67 -6.72
N VAL A 503 -18.95 14.39 -6.50
CA VAL A 503 -19.93 13.32 -6.77
C VAL A 503 -21.11 13.39 -5.79
N LYS A 504 -22.33 13.15 -6.29
CA LYS A 504 -23.56 13.16 -5.49
C LYS A 504 -23.53 12.07 -4.41
N GLY A 505 -24.04 12.40 -3.23
CA GLY A 505 -24.20 11.45 -2.11
C GLY A 505 -22.95 11.24 -1.26
N MET A 506 -21.78 11.74 -1.66
CA MET A 506 -20.59 11.67 -0.81
C MET A 506 -20.79 12.52 0.45
N HIS A 507 -20.59 11.89 1.61
CA HIS A 507 -20.70 12.53 2.92
C HIS A 507 -19.68 13.68 3.04
N PRO A 508 -20.01 14.81 3.69
CA PRO A 508 -19.07 15.93 3.87
C PRO A 508 -17.72 15.51 4.47
N VAL A 509 -17.71 14.53 5.39
CA VAL A 509 -16.47 14.01 5.98
C VAL A 509 -15.60 13.32 4.93
N HIS A 510 -16.15 12.46 4.09
CA HIS A 510 -15.34 11.82 3.03
C HIS A 510 -14.88 12.80 1.96
N ARG A 511 -15.63 13.89 1.72
CA ARG A 511 -15.13 14.99 0.90
C ARG A 511 -13.91 15.66 1.54
N ALA A 512 -13.95 15.89 2.85
CA ALA A 512 -12.79 16.37 3.59
C ALA A 512 -11.64 15.35 3.51
N VAL A 513 -11.90 14.04 3.61
CA VAL A 513 -10.89 12.98 3.42
C VAL A 513 -10.23 13.06 2.05
N PHE A 514 -10.99 13.26 0.97
CA PHE A 514 -10.41 13.44 -0.36
C PHE A 514 -9.55 14.72 -0.43
N LEU A 515 -10.00 15.81 0.19
CA LEU A 515 -9.23 17.06 0.26
C LEU A 515 -7.94 16.88 1.08
N THR A 516 -8.00 16.20 2.23
CA THR A 516 -6.81 15.93 3.05
C THR A 516 -5.84 15.01 2.31
N GLY A 517 -6.33 13.99 1.60
CA GLY A 517 -5.50 13.13 0.75
C GLY A 517 -4.73 13.92 -0.31
N VAL A 518 -5.37 14.92 -0.95
CA VAL A 518 -4.70 15.84 -1.88
C VAL A 518 -3.69 16.73 -1.16
N MET A 519 -4.10 17.36 -0.06
CA MET A 519 -3.26 18.31 0.68
C MET A 519 -2.02 17.66 1.30
N SER A 520 -2.05 16.36 1.61
CA SER A 520 -0.86 15.61 2.02
C SER A 520 0.28 15.66 1.01
N TYR A 521 -0.01 15.84 -0.29
CA TYR A 521 1.00 15.98 -1.34
C TYR A 521 1.06 17.39 -1.93
N LEU A 522 -0.08 18.08 -2.06
CA LEU A 522 -0.18 19.44 -2.61
C LEU A 522 0.46 20.50 -1.68
N SER A 523 0.54 20.22 -0.37
CA SER A 523 1.26 21.10 0.55
C SER A 523 2.75 21.26 0.20
N ALA A 524 3.38 20.24 -0.40
CA ALA A 524 4.79 20.29 -0.81
C ALA A 524 5.10 21.35 -1.89
N PRO A 525 4.42 21.37 -3.07
CA PRO A 525 4.63 22.44 -4.05
C PRO A 525 4.21 23.81 -3.52
N LEU A 526 3.16 23.89 -2.69
CA LEU A 526 2.77 25.15 -2.05
C LEU A 526 3.87 25.67 -1.10
N TRP A 527 4.51 24.78 -0.35
CA TRP A 527 5.64 25.12 0.52
C TRP A 527 6.87 25.51 -0.30
N PHE A 528 7.20 24.78 -1.36
CA PHE A 528 8.29 25.15 -2.26
C PHE A 528 8.06 26.53 -2.89
N MET A 529 6.84 26.81 -3.37
CA MET A 529 6.46 28.13 -3.88
C MET A 529 6.56 29.21 -2.79
N PHE A 530 6.15 28.92 -1.56
CA PHE A 530 6.29 29.85 -0.44
C PHE A 530 7.77 30.22 -0.20
N LEU A 531 8.68 29.23 -0.22
CA LEU A 531 10.11 29.45 -0.09
C LEU A 531 10.70 30.22 -1.28
N ALA A 532 10.29 29.90 -2.50
CA ALA A 532 10.73 30.57 -3.71
C ALA A 532 10.28 32.04 -3.75
N LEU A 533 9.01 32.32 -3.42
CA LEU A 533 8.48 33.69 -3.36
C LEU A 533 9.12 34.48 -2.22
N SER A 534 9.34 33.85 -1.05
CA SER A 534 10.04 34.50 0.07
C SER A 534 11.48 34.85 -0.29
N THR A 535 12.17 33.96 -1.01
CA THR A 535 13.52 34.22 -1.53
C THR A 535 13.48 35.34 -2.57
N ALA A 536 12.53 35.32 -3.52
CA ALA A 536 12.39 36.36 -4.52
C ALA A 536 12.11 37.74 -3.88
N LEU A 537 11.26 37.80 -2.85
CA LEU A 537 11.02 39.03 -2.10
C LEU A 537 12.30 39.54 -1.43
N GLN A 538 13.11 38.64 -0.88
CA GLN A 538 14.41 39.00 -0.30
C GLN A 538 15.38 39.53 -1.37
N VAL A 539 15.45 38.90 -2.54
CA VAL A 539 16.27 39.38 -3.66
C VAL A 539 15.83 40.78 -4.10
N VAL A 540 14.53 41.01 -4.26
CA VAL A 540 13.98 42.32 -4.61
C VAL A 540 14.33 43.35 -3.53
N HIS A 541 14.19 43.00 -2.26
CA HIS A 541 14.52 43.89 -1.16
C HIS A 541 16.03 44.24 -1.09
N ALA A 542 16.89 43.28 -1.44
CA ALA A 542 18.34 43.49 -1.44
C ALA A 542 18.86 44.30 -2.64
N LEU A 543 18.19 44.18 -3.80
CA LEU A 543 18.64 44.78 -5.06
C LEU A 543 17.91 46.08 -5.44
N THR A 544 16.74 46.35 -4.85
CA THR A 544 15.93 47.53 -5.19
C THR A 544 16.11 48.61 -4.14
N GLU A 545 16.39 49.84 -4.57
CA GLU A 545 16.46 50.96 -3.64
C GLU A 545 15.09 51.21 -2.98
N PRO A 546 15.01 51.33 -1.65
CA PRO A 546 13.76 51.56 -0.95
C PRO A 546 13.18 52.94 -1.32
N GLN A 547 11.99 52.96 -1.93
CA GLN A 547 11.22 54.18 -2.15
C GLN A 547 10.43 54.55 -0.88
N TYR A 548 10.87 55.61 -0.21
CA TYR A 548 10.24 56.09 1.02
C TYR A 548 9.06 57.05 0.80
N PHE A 549 8.98 57.67 -0.37
CA PHE A 549 7.92 58.61 -0.75
C PHE A 549 7.12 58.00 -1.89
N LEU A 550 5.99 57.38 -1.55
CA LEU A 550 5.18 56.62 -2.49
C LEU A 550 4.17 57.51 -3.23
N GLN A 551 3.86 58.69 -2.68
CA GLN A 551 2.88 59.62 -3.23
C GLN A 551 3.50 61.00 -3.49
N PRO A 552 3.06 61.71 -4.55
CA PRO A 552 3.46 63.09 -4.78
C PRO A 552 3.08 63.97 -3.58
N ARG A 553 4.04 64.78 -3.08
CA ARG A 553 3.87 65.70 -1.94
C ARG A 553 3.66 65.03 -0.57
N GLN A 554 4.11 63.78 -0.42
CA GLN A 554 4.11 63.11 0.87
C GLN A 554 5.12 63.78 1.83
N LEU A 555 4.61 64.30 2.96
CA LEU A 555 5.40 65.06 3.95
C LEU A 555 6.32 64.18 4.82
N PHE A 556 5.95 62.91 5.04
CA PHE A 556 6.69 62.00 5.90
C PHE A 556 7.00 60.69 5.18
N PRO A 557 8.27 60.21 5.19
CA PRO A 557 8.65 58.96 4.54
C PRO A 557 7.94 57.76 5.20
N VAL A 558 7.50 56.79 4.39
CA VAL A 558 7.07 55.48 4.88
C VAL A 558 8.31 54.60 5.02
N TRP A 559 8.76 54.42 6.25
CA TRP A 559 9.84 53.48 6.53
C TRP A 559 9.32 52.05 6.43
N PRO A 560 9.98 51.16 5.68
CA PRO A 560 9.75 49.73 5.81
C PRO A 560 10.03 49.33 7.26
N GLN A 561 8.99 48.93 8.00
CA GLN A 561 9.14 48.46 9.38
C GLN A 561 9.35 46.95 9.37
N TRP A 562 10.57 46.51 9.68
CA TRP A 562 10.84 45.10 9.97
C TRP A 562 10.86 44.90 11.48
N ARG A 563 9.96 44.05 11.99
CA ARG A 563 9.80 43.73 13.41
C ARG A 563 10.34 42.34 13.73
N PRO A 564 11.66 42.19 13.96
CA PRO A 564 12.28 40.88 14.15
C PRO A 564 11.71 40.11 15.35
N GLU A 565 11.30 40.80 16.41
CA GLU A 565 10.66 40.21 17.59
C GLU A 565 9.36 39.48 17.23
N LEU A 566 8.54 40.05 16.34
CA LEU A 566 7.31 39.41 15.87
C LEU A 566 7.61 38.21 14.97
N ALA A 567 8.65 38.32 14.12
CA ALA A 567 9.10 37.21 13.28
C ALA A 567 9.57 36.02 14.13
N ILE A 568 10.36 36.27 15.17
CA ILE A 568 10.82 35.25 16.12
C ILE A 568 9.62 34.65 16.87
N ALA A 569 8.65 35.44 17.31
CA ALA A 569 7.45 34.94 17.98
C ALA A 569 6.58 34.06 17.05
N LEU A 570 6.39 34.46 15.79
CA LEU A 570 5.64 33.68 14.80
C LEU A 570 6.38 32.37 14.46
N PHE A 571 7.71 32.44 14.31
CA PHE A 571 8.53 31.25 14.11
C PHE A 571 8.46 30.31 15.30
N ALA A 572 8.65 30.80 16.52
CA ALA A 572 8.59 30.00 17.74
C ALA A 572 7.21 29.35 17.96
N SER A 573 6.13 30.08 17.73
CA SER A 573 4.77 29.52 17.79
C SER A 573 4.54 28.45 16.72
N THR A 574 5.05 28.64 15.50
CA THR A 574 5.01 27.62 14.44
C THR A 574 5.84 26.38 14.81
N MET A 575 7.00 26.56 15.44
CA MET A 575 7.80 25.45 15.96
C MET A 575 7.06 24.67 17.05
N ILE A 576 6.39 25.36 17.98
CA ILE A 576 5.55 24.71 18.99
C ILE A 576 4.45 23.89 18.30
N LEU A 577 3.76 24.44 17.32
CA LEU A 577 2.72 23.73 16.56
C LEU A 577 3.21 22.45 15.90
N LEU A 578 4.43 22.48 15.35
CA LEU A 578 5.02 21.34 14.65
C LEU A 578 5.61 20.29 15.61
N PHE A 579 6.24 20.71 16.70
CA PHE A 579 6.99 19.82 17.60
C PHE A 579 6.24 19.42 18.87
N LEU A 580 5.26 20.20 19.34
CA LEU A 580 4.49 19.87 20.54
C LEU A 580 3.78 18.52 20.43
N PRO A 581 3.16 18.13 19.30
CA PRO A 581 2.63 16.77 19.14
C PRO A 581 3.65 15.67 19.45
N LYS A 582 4.89 15.81 18.96
CA LYS A 582 5.96 14.84 19.23
C LYS A 582 6.35 14.79 20.71
N LEU A 583 6.40 15.94 21.38
CA LEU A 583 6.66 16.03 22.81
C LEU A 583 5.52 15.39 23.63
N LEU A 584 4.26 15.66 23.27
CA LEU A 584 3.09 15.05 23.91
C LEU A 584 3.09 13.53 23.78
N SER A 585 3.52 12.98 22.64
CA SER A 585 3.68 11.53 22.48
C SER A 585 4.69 10.94 23.45
N ILE A 586 5.83 11.59 23.65
CA ILE A 586 6.84 11.15 24.62
C ILE A 586 6.32 11.26 26.06
N ILE A 587 5.65 12.36 26.41
CA ILE A 587 5.05 12.53 27.73
C ILE A 587 4.05 11.40 27.99
N LEU A 588 3.21 11.07 27.02
CA LEU A 588 2.28 9.95 27.12
C LEU A 588 3.00 8.61 27.37
N ILE A 589 4.11 8.36 26.68
CA ILE A 589 4.94 7.15 26.89
C ILE A 589 5.55 7.15 28.29
N TRP A 590 6.03 8.29 28.79
CA TRP A 590 6.55 8.36 30.16
C TRP A 590 5.46 8.06 31.19
N CYS A 591 4.25 8.59 31.00
CA CYS A 591 3.11 8.34 31.88
C CYS A 591 2.67 6.86 31.86
N LYS A 592 2.69 6.20 30.69
CA LYS A 592 2.25 4.80 30.55
C LYS A 592 3.35 3.77 30.83
N GLY A 593 4.61 4.18 30.79
CA GLY A 593 5.78 3.32 30.98
C GLY A 593 6.72 3.34 29.79
N SER A 594 7.97 3.76 30.02
CA SER A 594 8.99 3.90 28.96
C SER A 594 9.89 2.69 28.78
N LYS A 595 9.73 1.63 29.58
CA LYS A 595 10.63 0.46 29.61
C LYS A 595 10.73 -0.21 28.23
N GLU A 596 9.59 -0.39 27.57
CA GLU A 596 9.47 -1.00 26.24
C GLU A 596 10.12 -0.16 25.13
N TYR A 597 10.32 1.14 25.35
CA TYR A 597 10.98 2.07 24.42
C TYR A 597 12.47 2.28 24.77
N GLY A 598 13.05 1.44 25.61
CA GLY A 598 14.45 1.52 26.03
C GLY A 598 14.70 2.42 27.25
N GLY A 599 13.62 2.92 27.89
CA GLY A 599 13.66 3.78 29.08
C GLY A 599 13.69 5.28 28.76
N PHE A 600 13.51 6.09 29.81
CA PHE A 600 13.33 7.55 29.72
C PHE A 600 14.43 8.27 28.90
N CYS A 601 15.70 8.01 29.17
CA CYS A 601 16.79 8.68 28.46
C CYS A 601 16.89 8.27 26.99
N ARG A 602 16.71 6.98 26.69
CA ARG A 602 16.88 6.45 25.32
C ARG A 602 15.74 6.82 24.40
N VAL A 603 14.49 6.83 24.90
CA VAL A 603 13.35 7.32 24.11
C VAL A 603 13.49 8.80 23.79
N THR A 604 13.98 9.62 24.74
CA THR A 604 14.25 11.05 24.52
C THR A 604 15.33 11.27 23.47
N LEU A 605 16.45 10.55 23.58
CA LEU A 605 17.52 10.61 22.58
C LEU A 605 17.04 10.13 21.20
N SER A 606 16.20 9.09 21.16
CA SER A 606 15.59 8.60 19.92
C SER A 606 14.70 9.65 19.26
N LEU A 607 13.89 10.39 20.05
CA LEU A 607 13.12 11.53 19.54
C LEU A 607 14.03 12.62 18.96
N LEU A 608 15.09 13.01 19.67
CA LEU A 608 16.00 14.06 19.20
C LEU A 608 16.68 13.67 17.88
N LEU A 609 17.14 12.42 17.77
CA LEU A 609 17.75 11.91 16.55
C LEU A 609 16.72 11.76 15.42
N GLU A 610 15.50 11.31 15.71
CA GLU A 610 14.41 11.25 14.74
C GLU A 610 14.04 12.64 14.24
N VAL A 611 13.96 13.64 15.12
CA VAL A 611 13.71 15.04 14.75
C VAL A 611 14.80 15.55 13.81
N LEU A 612 16.07 15.28 14.12
CA LEU A 612 17.18 15.65 13.24
C LEU A 612 17.05 14.99 11.86
N PHE A 613 16.77 13.68 11.81
CA PHE A 613 16.53 12.96 10.56
C PHE A 613 15.35 13.53 9.78
N SER A 614 14.23 13.79 10.45
CA SER A 614 13.03 14.36 9.85
C SER A 614 13.27 15.76 9.27
N VAL A 615 14.03 16.61 9.97
CA VAL A 615 14.41 17.95 9.46
C VAL A 615 15.27 17.83 8.20
N LEU A 616 16.21 16.86 8.16
CA LEU A 616 17.04 16.62 6.98
C LEU A 616 16.26 16.07 5.79
N LEU A 617 15.23 15.26 6.03
CA LEU A 617 14.46 14.60 4.97
C LEU A 617 13.30 15.45 4.46
N ALA A 618 12.74 16.37 5.25
CA ALA A 618 11.56 17.13 4.87
C ALA A 618 11.74 17.97 3.58
N PRO A 619 12.84 18.74 3.39
CA PRO A 619 13.08 19.47 2.13
C PRO A 619 13.26 18.55 0.92
N VAL A 620 13.86 17.38 1.13
CA VAL A 620 14.05 16.36 0.09
C VAL A 620 12.69 15.82 -0.37
N ARG A 621 11.83 15.44 0.57
CA ARG A 621 10.46 15.01 0.29
C ARG A 621 9.66 16.11 -0.40
N MET A 622 9.78 17.36 0.06
CA MET A 622 9.11 18.52 -0.56
C MET A 622 9.40 18.61 -2.06
N LEU A 623 10.67 18.49 -2.48
CA LEU A 623 11.02 18.55 -3.89
C LEU A 623 10.48 17.36 -4.70
N PHE A 624 10.60 16.13 -4.17
CA PHE A 624 10.06 14.96 -4.86
C PHE A 624 8.54 15.01 -4.99
N HIS A 625 7.82 15.33 -3.90
CA HIS A 625 6.37 15.48 -3.93
C HIS A 625 5.93 16.60 -4.87
N THR A 626 6.68 17.71 -4.95
CA THR A 626 6.46 18.77 -5.95
C THR A 626 6.55 18.20 -7.37
N VAL A 627 7.61 17.45 -7.69
CA VAL A 627 7.76 16.80 -8.99
C VAL A 627 6.62 15.82 -9.27
N PHE A 628 6.19 15.03 -8.28
CA PHE A 628 5.11 14.07 -8.44
C PHE A 628 3.78 14.75 -8.75
N VAL A 629 3.44 15.81 -8.02
CA VAL A 629 2.21 16.59 -8.25
C VAL A 629 2.24 17.22 -9.64
N VAL A 630 3.33 17.91 -10.00
CA VAL A 630 3.47 18.55 -11.32
C VAL A 630 3.41 17.53 -12.45
N SER A 631 4.13 16.41 -12.32
CA SER A 631 4.13 15.33 -13.32
C SER A 631 2.74 14.71 -13.50
N ALA A 632 1.98 14.56 -12.40
CA ALA A 632 0.62 14.03 -12.46
C ALA A 632 -0.33 14.96 -13.24
N PHE A 633 -0.22 16.28 -13.05
CA PHE A 633 -1.01 17.27 -13.80
C PHE A 633 -0.58 17.38 -15.27
N LEU A 634 0.72 17.25 -15.57
CA LEU A 634 1.25 17.28 -16.95
C LEU A 634 1.10 15.96 -17.71
N GLY A 635 0.67 14.88 -17.03
CA GLY A 635 0.52 13.57 -17.63
C GLY A 635 1.85 12.86 -17.96
N TRP A 636 2.95 13.25 -17.32
CA TRP A 636 4.25 12.63 -17.54
C TRP A 636 4.37 11.31 -16.77
N GLU A 637 4.58 10.21 -17.50
CA GLU A 637 4.96 8.94 -16.89
C GLU A 637 6.41 9.02 -16.41
N VAL A 638 6.60 9.34 -15.13
CA VAL A 638 7.89 9.10 -14.49
C VAL A 638 7.97 7.59 -14.27
N VAL A 639 8.73 6.85 -15.10
CA VAL A 639 8.99 5.42 -14.84
C VAL A 639 10.12 5.31 -13.82
N TRP A 640 9.86 4.65 -12.69
CA TRP A 640 10.82 4.47 -11.59
C TRP A 640 11.05 3.00 -11.36
N ASN A 641 12.08 2.47 -12.03
CA ASN A 641 12.62 1.15 -11.77
C ASN A 641 13.76 1.32 -10.75
N SER A 642 13.52 0.85 -9.52
CA SER A 642 14.57 0.62 -8.52
C SER A 642 14.77 -0.89 -8.40
N PRO A 643 16.01 -1.38 -8.19
CA PRO A 643 16.31 -2.80 -8.00
C PRO A 643 15.51 -3.43 -6.83
N GLN A 644 15.42 -4.77 -6.81
CA GLN A 644 14.59 -5.54 -5.87
C GLN A 644 15.01 -5.38 -4.39
N ARG A 645 14.02 -5.59 -3.51
CA ARG A 645 14.03 -5.42 -2.04
C ARG A 645 15.17 -6.11 -1.28
N ASP A 646 15.87 -7.09 -1.86
CA ASP A 646 16.87 -7.89 -1.12
C ASP A 646 18.24 -7.20 -1.00
N ASP A 647 18.55 -6.19 -1.82
CA ASP A 647 19.79 -5.40 -1.69
C ASP A 647 19.49 -4.10 -0.93
N ASP A 648 19.34 -4.22 0.40
CA ASP A 648 18.92 -3.19 1.36
C ASP A 648 19.73 -1.88 1.36
N SER A 649 20.76 -1.75 0.55
CA SER A 649 21.62 -0.58 0.51
C SER A 649 21.52 0.20 -0.79
N THR A 650 21.14 1.47 -0.70
CA THR A 650 21.19 2.38 -1.84
C THR A 650 22.66 2.62 -2.23
N PRO A 651 23.09 2.26 -3.45
CA PRO A 651 24.46 2.50 -3.87
C PRO A 651 24.69 4.00 -4.07
N TRP A 652 25.93 4.45 -3.85
CA TRP A 652 26.31 5.86 -4.01
C TRP A 652 25.96 6.40 -5.41
N SER A 653 26.16 5.60 -6.44
CA SER A 653 25.83 5.97 -7.83
C SER A 653 24.35 6.28 -8.01
N GLU A 654 23.46 5.47 -7.44
CA GLU A 654 22.02 5.71 -7.49
C GLU A 654 21.65 6.93 -6.66
N ALA A 655 22.21 7.08 -5.46
CA ALA A 655 21.95 8.24 -4.62
C ALA A 655 22.34 9.55 -5.31
N PHE A 656 23.54 9.66 -5.88
CA PHE A 656 23.95 10.86 -6.63
C PHE A 656 23.14 11.05 -7.92
N LYS A 657 22.76 9.98 -8.62
CA LYS A 657 21.91 10.09 -9.81
C LYS A 657 20.52 10.64 -9.48
N ARG A 658 19.95 10.25 -8.33
CA ARG A 658 18.58 10.64 -7.92
C ARG A 658 18.54 11.97 -7.18
N HIS A 659 19.53 12.24 -6.32
CA HIS A 659 19.59 13.42 -5.47
C HIS A 659 20.52 14.52 -6.01
N GLY A 660 21.30 14.25 -7.06
CA GLY A 660 22.30 15.20 -7.57
C GLY A 660 21.71 16.54 -8.00
N SER A 661 20.51 16.55 -8.60
CA SER A 661 19.82 17.80 -8.95
C SER A 661 19.39 18.61 -7.71
N GLN A 662 19.03 17.93 -6.62
CA GLN A 662 18.63 18.56 -5.36
C GLN A 662 19.85 19.14 -4.64
N MET A 663 20.96 18.39 -4.62
CA MET A 663 22.24 18.85 -4.10
C MET A 663 22.72 20.09 -4.86
N LEU A 664 22.66 20.07 -6.19
CA LEU A 664 23.02 21.21 -7.03
C LEU A 664 22.12 22.43 -6.74
N LEU A 665 20.80 22.22 -6.64
CA LEU A 665 19.87 23.28 -6.27
C LEU A 665 20.21 23.87 -4.89
N GLY A 666 20.50 23.03 -3.90
CA GLY A 666 20.90 23.47 -2.57
C GLY A 666 22.19 24.29 -2.58
N LEU A 667 23.20 23.87 -3.35
CA LEU A 667 24.46 24.60 -3.50
C LEU A 667 24.27 25.97 -4.17
N VAL A 668 23.53 26.02 -5.28
CA VAL A 668 23.26 27.26 -6.01
C VAL A 668 22.44 28.23 -5.14
N TRP A 669 21.42 27.71 -4.46
CA TRP A 669 20.57 28.52 -3.58
C TRP A 669 21.37 29.05 -2.38
N ALA A 670 22.20 28.21 -1.75
CA ALA A 670 23.06 28.63 -0.64
C ALA A 670 24.08 29.69 -1.08
N ALA A 671 24.78 29.47 -2.20
CA ALA A 671 25.77 30.40 -2.73
C ALA A 671 25.15 31.75 -3.13
N GLY A 672 23.99 31.73 -3.79
CA GLY A 672 23.25 32.93 -4.16
C GLY A 672 22.81 33.74 -2.93
N MET A 673 22.33 33.08 -1.88
CA MET A 673 21.94 33.77 -0.64
C MET A 673 23.13 34.24 0.17
N ALA A 674 24.23 33.49 0.20
CA ALA A 674 25.47 33.93 0.85
C ALA A 674 26.03 35.21 0.21
N TRP A 675 25.89 35.33 -1.12
CA TRP A 675 26.32 36.51 -1.88
C TRP A 675 25.42 37.73 -1.64
N LEU A 676 24.10 37.54 -1.49
CA LEU A 676 23.14 38.64 -1.28
C LEU A 676 23.00 39.07 0.19
N ASP A 677 22.70 38.12 1.09
CA ASP A 677 22.51 38.37 2.52
C ASP A 677 22.83 37.12 3.34
N LEU A 678 24.00 37.12 3.97
CA LEU A 678 24.48 36.02 4.80
C LEU A 678 23.57 35.74 6.01
N ARG A 679 22.81 36.72 6.51
CA ARG A 679 21.89 36.51 7.65
C ARG A 679 20.69 35.69 7.22
N PHE A 680 20.19 35.93 6.01
CA PHE A 680 19.07 35.16 5.46
C PHE A 680 19.45 33.70 5.16
N LEU A 681 20.72 33.45 4.82
CA LEU A 681 21.21 32.07 4.68
C LEU A 681 21.04 31.25 5.96
N PHE A 682 21.24 31.83 7.15
CA PHE A 682 21.03 31.11 8.41
C PHE A 682 19.56 30.72 8.64
N TRP A 683 18.61 31.54 8.18
CA TRP A 683 17.18 31.21 8.21
C TRP A 683 16.83 30.10 7.22
N LEU A 684 17.47 30.08 6.05
CA LEU A 684 17.31 29.03 5.04
C LEU A 684 18.16 27.78 5.31
N ALA A 685 19.08 27.83 6.28
CA ALA A 685 20.07 26.77 6.51
C ALA A 685 19.44 25.38 6.66
N PRO A 686 18.37 25.17 7.45
CA PRO A 686 17.73 23.85 7.56
C PRO A 686 17.21 23.30 6.23
N ILE A 687 16.96 24.15 5.23
CA ILE A 687 16.50 23.73 3.91
C ILE A 687 17.70 23.44 3.02
N VAL A 688 18.60 24.42 2.83
CA VAL A 688 19.70 24.28 1.87
C VAL A 688 20.71 23.22 2.30
N PHE A 689 21.04 23.11 3.59
CA PHE A 689 21.95 22.06 4.08
C PHE A 689 21.34 20.67 3.91
N SER A 690 20.04 20.53 4.17
CA SER A 690 19.32 19.27 3.96
C SER A 690 19.36 18.82 2.50
N LEU A 691 19.21 19.75 1.56
CA LEU A 691 19.33 19.46 0.13
C LEU A 691 20.76 19.09 -0.27
N ILE A 692 21.77 19.79 0.26
CA ILE A 692 23.19 19.50 -0.02
C ILE A 692 23.58 18.11 0.51
N LEU A 693 23.10 17.75 1.70
CA LEU A 693 23.42 16.48 2.36
C LEU A 693 22.56 15.31 1.90
N SER A 694 21.56 15.53 1.03
CA SER A 694 20.58 14.51 0.70
C SER A 694 21.16 13.20 0.12
N PRO A 695 22.20 13.19 -0.74
CA PRO A 695 22.78 11.93 -1.24
C PRO A 695 23.42 11.12 -0.11
N PHE A 696 24.11 11.80 0.81
CA PHE A 696 24.79 11.18 1.95
C PHE A 696 23.79 10.61 2.95
N VAL A 697 22.76 11.39 3.30
CA VAL A 697 21.70 10.94 4.21
C VAL A 697 20.98 9.72 3.63
N SER A 698 20.66 9.72 2.33
CA SER A 698 20.00 8.58 1.69
C SER A 698 20.83 7.30 1.82
N VAL A 699 22.12 7.33 1.46
CA VAL A 699 23.01 6.14 1.50
C VAL A 699 23.26 5.66 2.92
N ILE A 700 23.50 6.58 3.86
CA ILE A 700 23.79 6.23 5.26
C ILE A 700 22.53 5.63 5.90
N SER A 701 21.36 6.24 5.67
CA SER A 701 20.09 5.77 6.23
C SER A 701 19.62 4.43 5.68
N SER A 702 19.98 4.08 4.43
CA SER A 702 19.58 2.79 3.85
C SER A 702 20.31 1.61 4.48
N ARG A 703 21.46 1.81 5.16
CA ARG A 703 22.27 0.67 5.63
C ARG A 703 21.64 -0.05 6.82
N SER A 704 21.40 -1.36 6.66
CA SER A 704 21.00 -2.30 7.74
C SER A 704 22.02 -2.37 8.88
N THR A 705 23.32 -2.35 8.57
CA THR A 705 24.39 -2.39 9.59
C THR A 705 24.29 -1.24 10.60
N MET A 706 23.91 -0.04 10.15
CA MET A 706 23.70 1.11 11.04
C MET A 706 22.42 0.97 11.85
N GLY A 707 21.34 0.51 11.22
CA GLY A 707 20.10 0.27 11.94
C GLY A 707 20.25 -0.80 13.03
N LEU A 708 20.90 -1.93 12.74
CA LEU A 708 21.22 -2.97 13.73
C LEU A 708 22.09 -2.45 14.88
N ARG A 709 23.03 -1.53 14.64
CA ARG A 709 23.78 -0.86 15.72
C ARG A 709 22.85 -0.03 16.60
N THR A 710 21.92 0.74 16.03
CA THR A 710 20.94 1.49 16.84
C THR A 710 20.05 0.57 17.67
N LYS A 711 19.65 -0.60 17.13
CA LYS A 711 18.96 -1.67 17.89
C LYS A 711 19.74 -2.11 19.11
N ARG A 712 21.03 -2.44 18.93
CA ARG A 712 21.93 -2.86 20.02
C ARG A 712 22.08 -1.78 21.09
N TRP A 713 22.08 -0.51 20.70
CA TRP A 713 22.09 0.63 21.64
C TRP A 713 20.71 0.95 22.23
N LYS A 714 19.66 0.20 21.87
CA LYS A 714 18.25 0.44 22.22
C LYS A 714 17.80 1.86 21.85
N LEU A 715 18.31 2.37 20.73
CA LEU A 715 17.81 3.59 20.09
C LEU A 715 16.76 3.20 19.05
N PHE A 716 15.73 4.05 18.94
CA PHE A 716 14.54 3.80 18.12
C PHE A 716 13.84 2.48 18.47
N LEU A 717 13.94 2.04 19.74
CA LEU A 717 13.33 0.80 20.19
C LEU A 717 11.82 0.97 20.27
N ILE A 718 11.08 0.04 19.68
CA ILE A 718 9.62 -0.06 19.77
C ILE A 718 9.23 -1.23 20.69
N PRO A 719 8.02 -1.22 21.27
CA PRO A 719 7.54 -2.32 22.10
C PRO A 719 7.62 -3.69 21.43
N GLU A 720 7.31 -3.73 20.13
CA GLU A 720 7.34 -4.92 19.30
C GLU A 720 8.78 -5.46 19.07
N GLU A 721 9.83 -4.68 19.35
CA GLU A 721 11.23 -5.16 19.38
C GLU A 721 11.68 -5.54 20.80
N TYR A 722 11.11 -4.91 21.83
CA TYR A 722 11.45 -5.20 23.23
C TYR A 722 10.83 -6.53 23.70
N SER A 723 9.56 -6.75 23.36
CA SER A 723 8.83 -8.00 23.60
C SER A 723 8.15 -8.42 22.30
N PRO A 724 8.88 -9.10 21.39
CA PRO A 724 8.37 -9.50 20.09
C PRO A 724 7.07 -10.32 20.22
N PRO A 725 5.98 -9.89 19.57
CA PRO A 725 4.77 -10.69 19.46
C PRO A 725 5.09 -12.04 18.81
N GLN A 726 4.51 -13.13 19.35
CA GLN A 726 4.78 -14.48 18.88
C GLN A 726 4.61 -14.63 17.36
N VAL A 727 3.59 -13.98 16.78
CA VAL A 727 3.31 -14.04 15.34
C VAL A 727 4.43 -13.42 14.48
N LEU A 728 5.14 -12.41 14.98
CA LEU A 728 6.31 -11.86 14.29
C LEU A 728 7.52 -12.78 14.42
N VAL A 729 7.73 -13.37 15.61
CA VAL A 729 8.79 -14.38 15.83
C VAL A 729 8.58 -15.59 14.94
N ASP A 730 7.35 -16.06 14.83
CA ASP A 730 6.97 -17.17 13.96
C ASP A 730 7.16 -16.80 12.49
N THR A 731 6.83 -15.56 12.11
CA THR A 731 7.08 -15.06 10.74
C THR A 731 8.56 -15.11 10.40
N ASP A 732 9.46 -14.63 11.27
CA ASP A 732 10.90 -14.66 11.05
C ASP A 732 11.44 -16.10 10.96
N LYS A 733 10.97 -16.98 11.86
CA LYS A 733 11.32 -18.40 11.87
C LYS A 733 10.89 -19.09 10.57
N TYR A 734 9.66 -18.86 10.13
CA TYR A 734 9.12 -19.43 8.90
C TYR A 734 9.76 -18.83 7.66
N LEU A 735 10.17 -17.56 7.68
CA LEU A 735 10.91 -16.95 6.60
C LEU A 735 12.26 -17.67 6.39
N VAL A 736 13.02 -17.91 7.46
CA VAL A 736 14.29 -18.66 7.38
C VAL A 736 14.05 -20.07 6.81
N LEU A 737 12.98 -20.73 7.27
CA LEU A 737 12.62 -22.06 6.77
C LEU A 737 12.26 -22.03 5.28
N ASN A 738 11.41 -21.10 4.85
CA ASN A 738 10.96 -20.99 3.47
C ASN A 738 12.13 -20.64 2.53
N ARG A 739 12.99 -19.71 2.93
CA ARG A 739 14.22 -19.35 2.20
C ARG A 739 15.16 -20.53 2.00
N SER A 740 15.23 -21.45 2.97
CA SER A 740 16.02 -22.69 2.82
C SER A 740 15.44 -23.65 1.77
N ARG A 741 14.18 -23.46 1.37
CA ARG A 741 13.42 -24.28 0.43
C ARG A 741 12.96 -23.50 -0.81
N SER A 742 13.57 -22.33 -1.08
CA SER A 742 13.17 -21.47 -2.20
C SER A 742 13.21 -22.25 -3.53
N LEU A 743 12.28 -21.91 -4.41
CA LEU A 743 12.25 -22.41 -5.79
C LEU A 743 12.56 -21.27 -6.74
N ASP A 744 13.84 -21.14 -7.08
CA ASP A 744 14.31 -20.25 -8.15
C ASP A 744 14.04 -20.89 -9.51
N ASP A 745 13.99 -20.10 -10.59
CA ASP A 745 13.75 -20.58 -11.97
C ASP A 745 12.52 -21.50 -12.13
N GLY A 746 11.46 -21.19 -11.36
CA GLY A 746 10.28 -22.03 -11.25
C GLY A 746 9.63 -22.43 -12.58
N PHE A 747 9.68 -21.58 -13.62
CA PHE A 747 9.16 -21.94 -14.94
C PHE A 747 9.92 -23.11 -15.55
N ILE A 748 11.25 -23.09 -15.48
CA ILE A 748 12.08 -24.16 -16.05
C ILE A 748 11.87 -25.45 -15.27
N HIS A 749 11.78 -25.38 -13.94
CA HIS A 749 11.42 -26.55 -13.13
C HIS A 749 10.03 -27.09 -13.48
N ALA A 750 9.03 -26.25 -13.78
CA ALA A 750 7.73 -26.72 -14.26
C ALA A 750 7.80 -27.39 -15.65
N VAL A 751 8.81 -27.09 -16.47
CA VAL A 751 9.03 -27.76 -17.76
C VAL A 751 9.76 -29.08 -17.59
N PHE A 752 10.74 -29.19 -16.70
CA PHE A 752 11.60 -30.38 -16.60
C PHE A 752 11.27 -31.32 -15.44
N ASN A 753 11.05 -30.79 -14.24
CA ASN A 753 10.88 -31.61 -13.04
C ASN A 753 9.49 -32.28 -13.03
N PRO A 754 9.39 -33.61 -12.81
CA PRO A 754 8.12 -34.33 -12.87
C PRO A 754 7.05 -33.78 -11.93
N SER A 755 7.42 -33.41 -10.71
CA SER A 755 6.48 -32.97 -9.66
C SER A 755 5.98 -31.55 -9.95
N PHE A 756 6.89 -30.61 -10.20
CA PHE A 756 6.50 -29.23 -10.53
C PHE A 756 5.73 -29.14 -11.84
N ASN A 757 6.05 -29.99 -12.82
CA ASN A 757 5.26 -30.11 -14.04
C ASN A 757 3.82 -30.56 -13.74
N ALA A 758 3.64 -31.58 -12.89
CA ALA A 758 2.32 -32.06 -12.52
C ALA A 758 1.50 -30.96 -11.82
N LEU A 759 2.12 -30.21 -10.90
CA LEU A 759 1.49 -29.08 -10.21
C LEU A 759 1.10 -27.96 -11.17
N ALA A 760 2.03 -27.50 -12.00
CA ALA A 760 1.77 -26.45 -12.98
C ALA A 760 0.66 -26.85 -13.97
N THR A 761 0.67 -28.11 -14.42
CA THR A 761 -0.34 -28.65 -15.34
C THR A 761 -1.71 -28.75 -14.68
N ALA A 762 -1.81 -29.28 -13.46
CA ALA A 762 -3.07 -29.40 -12.74
C ALA A 762 -3.68 -28.05 -12.32
N MET A 763 -2.83 -27.05 -12.07
CA MET A 763 -3.23 -25.67 -11.74
C MET A 763 -3.59 -24.84 -12.98
N ALA A 764 -3.17 -25.29 -14.17
CA ALA A 764 -3.60 -24.71 -15.43
C ALA A 764 -5.09 -25.06 -15.69
N THR A 765 -5.67 -24.41 -16.71
CA THR A 765 -7.12 -24.54 -16.98
C THR A 765 -7.33 -24.32 -18.47
N ALA A 766 -7.79 -25.34 -19.18
CA ALA A 766 -8.19 -25.23 -20.57
C ALA A 766 -9.70 -24.91 -20.60
N ARG A 767 -10.07 -23.65 -20.85
CA ARG A 767 -11.48 -23.20 -20.82
C ARG A 767 -12.30 -23.60 -22.05
N HIS A 768 -11.66 -24.18 -23.04
CA HIS A 768 -12.26 -24.42 -24.34
C HIS A 768 -12.34 -25.91 -24.60
N ARG A 769 -13.51 -26.34 -25.08
CA ARG A 769 -13.72 -27.68 -25.62
C ARG A 769 -12.75 -27.95 -26.77
N ALA A 770 -12.55 -29.23 -27.10
CA ALA A 770 -11.76 -29.66 -28.24
C ALA A 770 -12.06 -28.82 -29.50
N SER A 771 -11.02 -28.17 -30.03
CA SER A 771 -11.10 -27.33 -31.24
C SER A 771 -9.79 -27.41 -32.01
N GLN A 772 -9.89 -27.70 -33.31
CA GLN A 772 -8.73 -27.85 -34.17
C GLN A 772 -7.91 -26.54 -34.26
N VAL A 773 -8.57 -25.38 -34.22
CA VAL A 773 -7.90 -24.07 -34.23
C VAL A 773 -7.04 -23.88 -32.98
N LEU A 774 -7.56 -24.30 -31.82
CA LEU A 774 -6.82 -24.23 -30.56
C LEU A 774 -5.66 -25.23 -30.54
N GLU A 775 -5.85 -26.44 -31.06
CA GLU A 775 -4.77 -27.41 -31.19
C GLU A 775 -3.64 -26.91 -32.09
N ILE A 776 -3.96 -26.30 -33.24
CA ILE A 776 -2.95 -25.66 -34.11
C ILE A 776 -2.22 -24.54 -33.38
N ALA A 777 -2.94 -23.73 -32.59
CA ALA A 777 -2.32 -22.67 -31.81
C ALA A 777 -1.39 -23.21 -30.70
N ARG A 778 -1.80 -24.28 -30.02
CA ARG A 778 -0.99 -24.97 -29.00
C ARG A 778 0.30 -25.53 -29.60
N ASP A 779 0.19 -26.26 -30.70
CA ASP A 779 1.35 -26.81 -31.41
C ASP A 779 2.29 -25.68 -31.87
N ARG A 780 1.74 -24.59 -32.41
CA ARG A 780 2.54 -23.41 -32.79
C ARG A 780 3.26 -22.80 -31.58
N HIS A 781 2.58 -22.65 -30.43
CA HIS A 781 3.20 -22.09 -29.23
C HIS A 781 4.33 -22.96 -28.70
N VAL A 782 4.15 -24.29 -28.67
CA VAL A 782 5.16 -25.25 -28.22
C VAL A 782 6.35 -25.29 -29.19
N GLU A 783 6.11 -25.37 -30.50
CA GLU A 783 7.17 -25.36 -31.53
C GLU A 783 7.96 -24.05 -31.50
N GLN A 784 7.28 -22.89 -31.44
CA GLN A 784 7.97 -21.60 -31.35
C GLN A 784 8.83 -21.50 -30.09
N ALA A 785 8.36 -22.05 -28.96
CA ALA A 785 9.13 -22.04 -27.73
C ALA A 785 10.37 -22.93 -27.83
N LEU A 786 10.22 -24.16 -28.34
CA LEU A 786 11.31 -25.11 -28.46
C LEU A 786 12.36 -24.72 -29.51
N ASN A 787 11.99 -23.95 -30.53
CA ASN A 787 12.91 -23.43 -31.54
C ASN A 787 13.75 -22.22 -31.05
N GLU A 788 13.35 -21.59 -29.94
CA GLU A 788 14.13 -20.52 -29.29
C GLU A 788 14.94 -21.08 -28.12
N THR A 789 16.00 -20.36 -27.70
CA THR A 789 16.68 -20.69 -26.44
C THR A 789 15.81 -20.28 -25.25
N PRO A 790 15.82 -21.02 -24.12
CA PRO A 790 14.99 -20.71 -22.95
C PRO A 790 15.11 -19.26 -22.48
N GLU A 791 16.32 -18.70 -22.56
CA GLU A 791 16.65 -17.31 -22.21
C GLU A 791 15.96 -16.27 -23.11
N LYS A 792 15.77 -16.58 -24.40
CA LYS A 792 15.10 -15.68 -25.36
C LYS A 792 13.58 -15.69 -25.21
N LEU A 793 13.04 -16.72 -24.54
CA LEU A 793 11.61 -16.84 -24.34
C LEU A 793 11.11 -15.76 -23.39
N ASN A 794 10.44 -14.75 -23.95
CA ASN A 794 9.94 -13.64 -23.17
C ASN A 794 8.89 -14.07 -22.12
N ARG A 795 8.70 -13.22 -21.11
CA ARG A 795 7.80 -13.45 -19.97
C ARG A 795 6.36 -13.78 -20.39
N ASP A 796 5.83 -13.08 -21.38
CA ASP A 796 4.43 -13.23 -21.78
C ASP A 796 4.20 -14.58 -22.49
N ARG A 797 5.15 -15.05 -23.30
CA ARG A 797 5.13 -16.40 -23.89
C ARG A 797 5.23 -17.50 -22.82
N ARG A 798 6.15 -17.36 -21.86
CA ARG A 798 6.25 -18.27 -20.71
C ARG A 798 4.93 -18.36 -19.95
N LEU A 799 4.25 -17.24 -19.72
CA LEU A 799 2.93 -17.21 -19.07
C LEU A 799 1.83 -17.92 -19.87
N VAL A 800 1.82 -17.77 -21.20
CA VAL A 800 0.85 -18.46 -22.07
C VAL A 800 1.01 -19.97 -21.93
N LEU A 801 2.26 -20.47 -22.02
CA LEU A 801 2.58 -21.89 -21.84
C LEU A 801 2.18 -22.41 -20.46
N LEU A 802 2.47 -21.65 -19.40
CA LEU A 802 2.11 -21.99 -18.01
C LEU A 802 0.60 -21.96 -17.75
N SER A 803 -0.19 -21.32 -18.62
CA SER A 803 -1.62 -21.17 -18.41
C SER A 803 -2.47 -22.24 -19.11
N ASP A 804 -1.88 -23.09 -19.94
CA ASP A 804 -2.59 -24.18 -20.63
C ASP A 804 -1.94 -25.54 -20.28
N PRO A 805 -2.73 -26.48 -19.71
CA PRO A 805 -2.21 -27.79 -19.29
C PRO A 805 -1.60 -28.57 -20.45
N ILE A 806 -2.18 -28.48 -21.66
CA ILE A 806 -1.69 -29.23 -22.81
C ILE A 806 -0.34 -28.71 -23.27
N THR A 807 -0.16 -27.39 -23.36
CA THR A 807 1.13 -26.85 -23.79
C THR A 807 2.24 -27.16 -22.80
N MET A 808 1.93 -27.16 -21.49
CA MET A 808 2.90 -27.52 -20.46
C MET A 808 3.27 -29.00 -20.50
N ALA A 809 2.29 -29.89 -20.67
CA ALA A 809 2.53 -31.33 -20.82
C ALA A 809 3.33 -31.66 -22.09
N ARG A 810 2.98 -31.07 -23.24
CA ARG A 810 3.69 -31.28 -24.50
C ARG A 810 5.13 -30.78 -24.45
N LEU A 811 5.34 -29.61 -23.86
CA LEU A 811 6.68 -29.06 -23.69
C LEU A 811 7.54 -30.00 -22.84
N HIS A 812 7.00 -30.48 -21.72
CA HIS A 812 7.64 -31.45 -20.83
C HIS A 812 7.97 -32.77 -21.53
N TYR A 813 7.03 -33.36 -22.26
CA TYR A 813 7.27 -34.59 -23.01
C TYR A 813 8.40 -34.43 -24.04
N ARG A 814 8.37 -33.32 -24.79
CA ARG A 814 9.31 -33.10 -25.92
C ARG A 814 10.75 -32.92 -25.45
N VAL A 815 10.98 -32.19 -24.35
CA VAL A 815 12.34 -31.99 -23.83
C VAL A 815 12.95 -33.31 -23.32
N TRP A 816 12.14 -34.24 -22.81
CA TRP A 816 12.61 -35.55 -22.33
C TRP A 816 12.69 -36.62 -23.42
N SER A 817 11.79 -36.61 -24.41
CA SER A 817 11.75 -37.62 -25.50
C SER A 817 12.82 -37.39 -26.57
N ALA A 818 13.25 -36.14 -26.79
CA ALA A 818 14.25 -35.79 -27.80
C ALA A 818 15.30 -34.81 -27.27
N PRO A 819 16.10 -35.20 -26.24
CA PRO A 819 17.04 -34.30 -25.58
C PRO A 819 18.11 -33.74 -26.52
N GLU A 820 18.54 -34.51 -27.52
CA GLU A 820 19.52 -34.07 -28.52
C GLU A 820 18.96 -32.97 -29.45
N ARG A 821 17.68 -33.09 -29.83
CA ARG A 821 16.98 -32.09 -30.67
C ARG A 821 16.78 -30.78 -29.92
N TYR A 822 16.48 -30.85 -28.62
CA TYR A 822 16.25 -29.69 -27.76
C TYR A 822 17.42 -29.46 -26.80
N SER A 823 18.64 -29.71 -27.27
CA SER A 823 19.86 -29.62 -26.45
C SER A 823 20.06 -28.23 -25.83
N SER A 824 19.59 -27.15 -26.47
CA SER A 824 19.61 -25.81 -25.86
C SER A 824 18.80 -25.73 -24.55
N TRP A 825 17.66 -26.40 -24.50
CA TRP A 825 16.80 -26.46 -23.32
C TRP A 825 17.41 -27.35 -22.24
N VAL A 826 17.89 -28.54 -22.62
CA VAL A 826 18.53 -29.50 -21.70
C VAL A 826 19.80 -28.93 -21.10
N ASN A 827 20.67 -28.33 -21.91
CA ASN A 827 21.90 -27.71 -21.45
C ASN A 827 21.61 -26.56 -20.50
N TYR A 828 20.62 -25.70 -20.82
CA TYR A 828 20.22 -24.63 -19.92
C TYR A 828 19.71 -25.19 -18.57
N TYR A 829 18.87 -26.21 -18.59
CA TYR A 829 18.40 -26.86 -17.36
C TYR A 829 19.56 -27.46 -16.54
N SER A 830 20.57 -28.05 -17.19
CA SER A 830 21.75 -28.59 -16.49
C SER A 830 22.58 -27.52 -15.77
N THR A 831 22.48 -26.24 -16.18
CA THR A 831 23.11 -25.12 -15.46
C THR A 831 22.32 -24.65 -14.25
N ILE A 832 21.03 -24.98 -14.17
CA ILE A 832 20.14 -24.58 -13.08
C ILE A 832 20.19 -25.65 -11.99
N LYS A 833 20.51 -25.23 -10.77
CA LYS A 833 20.57 -26.13 -9.62
C LYS A 833 19.25 -26.10 -8.86
N LEU A 834 18.52 -27.21 -8.88
CA LEU A 834 17.36 -27.38 -8.02
C LEU A 834 17.81 -27.37 -6.55
N ASN A 835 17.17 -26.54 -5.72
CA ASN A 835 17.35 -26.63 -4.28
C ASN A 835 16.88 -28.01 -3.80
N PRO A 836 17.74 -28.83 -3.17
CA PRO A 836 17.39 -30.19 -2.75
C PRO A 836 16.26 -30.23 -1.71
N LEU A 837 16.01 -29.12 -1.02
CA LEU A 837 14.93 -28.99 -0.03
C LEU A 837 13.63 -28.42 -0.63
N ALA A 838 13.60 -28.10 -1.93
CA ALA A 838 12.41 -27.55 -2.58
C ALA A 838 11.29 -28.58 -2.83
N ILE A 839 11.58 -29.87 -2.73
CA ILE A 839 10.56 -30.92 -2.68
C ILE A 839 10.92 -31.82 -1.50
N LYS A 840 9.95 -32.05 -0.62
CA LYS A 840 10.10 -33.06 0.43
C LYS A 840 10.15 -34.44 -0.26
N SER A 841 11.29 -35.11 -0.22
CA SER A 841 11.35 -36.52 -0.59
C SER A 841 10.54 -37.33 0.42
N LYS A 842 9.85 -38.38 -0.05
CA LYS A 842 9.23 -39.38 0.82
C LYS A 842 10.24 -40.03 1.75
#